data_AF-A0A6N6VXX6-F1
#
_entry.id   AF-A0A6N6VXX6-F1
#
_cell.length_a   1.000
_cell.length_b   1.000
_cell.length_c   1.000
_cell.angle_alpha   90.00
_cell.angle_beta   90.00
_cell.angle_gamma   90.00
#
_symmetry.space_group_name_H-M   'P 1'
#
loop_
_entity.id
_entity.type
_entity.pdbx_description
1 polymer ?
#
loop_
_entity_poly.entity_id
_entity_poly.type
_entity_poly.pdbx_seq_one_letter_code
_entity_poly.pdbx_strand_id
1 'polypeptide(L)'
;MHLESDVKINKKSEQSSPISSELLYEHQLDFERISIHHSRILQALNKQINTTIPIMGACTTSNGGILSWKQITRILSSTYHPMLRKFQKSSMSYWRNNHLVTCIPAAGAASRFFSDIQKFTIIIENKIPEFKELCEVFNRDKKTKNISFEKRKSIQEILINHKISPELSSLFEQIEDQESPNIKNLCNSFYHFLSEILYKGTSSVIKMDYKISTNKDSTSFFNSENYLRTPWNYSNLNNKIKKYSSSNQNLKNEGNSDHWMERINPQSNIHKKDQIESEKNHIYIGNHEESILKAYAVCKILLNQYGSLPKALVPTTNEGDSFLMLKLSEQIKLLPCLGNVLVVPTNMKKEFENQIQTLTSQIQESTMDIFTLRNSPFAPEWLKNNRKNSGQWFILEQGRALSTIRFNMDGTPFKDEDGKYTPVSAGHGELIHLFDKIADEFPSAECLHIRNIDNVIGTSNDRSDELNVPAEAFRIVRDCIEYLRAKIEDLLFSENKCEISLRIHDKISLQVLDYLSQFIDNNLAQEGLKICYDNKNNFNGIPFQAFHKIIGNLFHWQPLSPSLNEIESWEQTLTWMEQPISIFGVVRKEVADIGGGPIFATLPDGTKIKLCIEMPHSSEEDSNEYFGSRGKSTHFNPVLAFFELRTNKRSFEKENSIGKKVIYSKLFDERFWLLTKREYKGIPVCYHETVLHELIGNSATTNLIFIEVPRTLFRPHKSFFDSLGNDRRSYGFDETLATSETRNF
;
A
#
# COMPACT_ATOMS: atom_id res chain seq x y z
N MET A 1 -32.63 -2.52 14.60
CA MET A 1 -32.59 -3.13 13.26
C MET A 1 -33.95 -2.99 12.61
N HIS A 2 -34.23 -1.87 11.95
CA HIS A 2 -35.22 -1.87 10.88
C HIS A 2 -34.45 -2.21 9.60
N LEU A 3 -34.55 -3.47 9.20
CA LEU A 3 -34.36 -3.86 7.81
C LEU A 3 -35.41 -3.04 7.04
N GLU A 4 -34.98 -2.01 6.32
CA GLU A 4 -35.72 -1.62 5.13
C GLU A 4 -35.71 -2.87 4.25
N SER A 5 -36.85 -3.56 4.29
CA SER A 5 -37.15 -4.68 3.45
C SER A 5 -36.73 -4.31 2.03
N ASP A 6 -35.82 -5.10 1.47
CA ASP A 6 -35.77 -5.31 0.03
C ASP A 6 -37.22 -5.46 -0.43
N VAL A 7 -37.72 -4.41 -1.09
CA VAL A 7 -38.93 -4.52 -1.87
C VAL A 7 -38.59 -5.59 -2.89
N LYS A 8 -39.03 -6.82 -2.61
CA LYS A 8 -39.16 -7.87 -3.62
C LYS A 8 -40.04 -7.27 -4.69
N ILE A 9 -39.42 -6.67 -5.70
CA ILE A 9 -40.07 -6.31 -6.96
C ILE A 9 -40.37 -7.65 -7.63
N ASN A 10 -41.46 -8.26 -7.18
CA ASN A 10 -42.15 -9.30 -7.93
C ASN A 10 -42.95 -8.58 -9.01
N LYS A 11 -42.25 -8.09 -10.04
CA LYS A 11 -42.83 -7.79 -11.33
C LYS A 11 -41.85 -8.28 -12.40
N LYS A 12 -42.26 -9.36 -13.06
CA LYS A 12 -41.89 -9.67 -14.44
C LYS A 12 -42.17 -8.43 -15.29
N SER A 13 -41.19 -7.55 -15.42
CA SER A 13 -40.98 -6.76 -16.61
C SER A 13 -39.62 -7.17 -17.12
N GLU A 14 -39.59 -7.83 -18.28
CA GLU A 14 -38.39 -7.98 -19.10
C GLU A 14 -37.92 -6.57 -19.52
N GLN A 15 -37.34 -5.81 -18.60
CA GLN A 15 -36.40 -4.77 -18.96
C GLN A 15 -35.07 -5.49 -19.09
N SER A 16 -34.62 -5.65 -20.33
CA SER A 16 -33.27 -6.13 -20.63
C SER A 16 -32.30 -5.34 -19.76
N SER A 17 -31.62 -5.99 -18.82
CA SER A 17 -30.52 -5.36 -18.11
C SER A 17 -29.56 -4.80 -19.19
N PRO A 18 -29.16 -3.52 -19.14
CA PRO A 18 -28.23 -2.96 -20.12
C PRO A 18 -26.83 -3.60 -20.02
N ILE A 19 -26.61 -4.46 -19.03
CA ILE A 19 -25.43 -5.28 -18.83
C ILE A 19 -25.61 -6.62 -19.55
N SER A 20 -24.74 -6.90 -20.51
CA SER A 20 -24.67 -8.20 -21.17
C SER A 20 -24.04 -9.25 -20.25
N SER A 21 -24.78 -10.33 -19.98
CA SER A 21 -24.28 -11.49 -19.22
C SER A 21 -23.15 -12.22 -19.95
N GLU A 22 -23.21 -12.27 -21.29
CA GLU A 22 -22.18 -12.88 -22.13
C GLU A 22 -20.83 -12.16 -21.99
N LEU A 23 -20.83 -10.82 -22.10
CA LEU A 23 -19.61 -10.02 -21.94
C LEU A 23 -19.04 -10.08 -20.52
N LEU A 24 -19.88 -10.21 -19.48
CA LEU A 24 -19.39 -10.43 -18.12
C LEU A 24 -18.78 -11.84 -17.95
N TYR A 25 -19.37 -12.85 -18.58
CA TYR A 25 -18.86 -14.22 -18.53
C TYR A 25 -17.49 -14.36 -19.19
N GLU A 26 -17.24 -13.66 -20.32
CA GLU A 26 -15.91 -13.57 -20.95
C GLU A 26 -14.83 -13.06 -19.96
N HIS A 27 -15.24 -12.15 -19.08
CA HIS A 27 -14.38 -11.61 -18.04
C HIS A 27 -14.48 -12.37 -16.70
N GLN A 28 -15.19 -13.49 -16.59
CA GLN A 28 -15.39 -14.23 -15.32
C GLN A 28 -15.85 -13.31 -14.17
N LEU A 29 -16.72 -12.35 -14.48
CA LEU A 29 -17.30 -11.42 -13.52
C LEU A 29 -18.68 -11.91 -13.07
N ASP A 30 -19.03 -11.62 -11.81
CA ASP A 30 -20.30 -12.02 -11.23
C ASP A 30 -21.43 -11.06 -11.66
N PHE A 31 -22.46 -11.60 -12.32
CA PHE A 31 -23.57 -10.80 -12.87
C PHE A 31 -24.41 -10.12 -11.78
N GLU A 32 -24.74 -10.82 -10.69
CA GLU A 32 -25.59 -10.28 -9.63
C GLU A 32 -24.88 -9.12 -8.94
N ARG A 33 -23.61 -9.32 -8.64
CA ARG A 33 -22.75 -8.31 -8.04
C ARG A 33 -22.62 -7.05 -8.91
N ILE A 34 -22.31 -7.21 -10.20
CA ILE A 34 -22.20 -6.07 -11.13
C ILE A 34 -23.54 -5.36 -11.28
N SER A 35 -24.65 -6.09 -11.24
CA SER A 35 -26.00 -5.50 -11.27
C SER A 35 -26.28 -4.64 -10.04
N ILE A 36 -25.87 -5.07 -8.84
CA ILE A 36 -25.96 -4.27 -7.61
C ILE A 36 -25.12 -2.99 -7.73
N HIS A 37 -23.87 -3.10 -8.18
CA HIS A 37 -22.99 -1.95 -8.39
C HIS A 37 -23.61 -0.95 -9.37
N HIS A 38 -24.12 -1.43 -10.50
CA HIS A 38 -24.74 -0.60 -11.53
C HIS A 38 -25.99 0.13 -11.01
N SER A 39 -26.87 -0.56 -10.27
CA SER A 39 -28.03 0.06 -9.63
C SER A 39 -27.63 1.21 -8.71
N ARG A 40 -26.59 1.02 -7.89
CA ARG A 40 -26.07 2.07 -6.99
C ARG A 40 -25.47 3.25 -7.76
N ILE A 41 -24.72 2.97 -8.82
CA ILE A 41 -24.16 4.02 -9.69
C ILE A 41 -25.28 4.86 -10.28
N LEU A 42 -26.34 4.24 -10.82
CA LEU A 42 -27.49 4.95 -11.37
C LEU A 42 -28.19 5.81 -10.30
N GLN A 43 -28.43 5.25 -9.11
CA GLN A 43 -29.02 6.01 -8.01
C GLN A 43 -28.16 7.22 -7.62
N ALA A 44 -26.83 7.06 -7.53
CA ALA A 44 -25.92 8.14 -7.18
C ALA A 44 -25.83 9.21 -8.29
N LEU A 45 -25.76 8.81 -9.56
CA LEU A 45 -25.77 9.74 -10.71
C LEU A 45 -27.08 10.54 -10.77
N ASN A 46 -28.20 9.90 -10.44
CA ASN A 46 -29.52 10.54 -10.36
C ASN A 46 -29.77 11.30 -9.05
N LYS A 47 -28.75 11.41 -8.17
CA LYS A 47 -28.85 12.06 -6.85
C LYS A 47 -29.94 11.50 -5.93
N GLN A 48 -30.29 10.23 -6.11
CA GLN A 48 -31.26 9.51 -5.27
C GLN A 48 -30.64 9.05 -3.96
N ILE A 49 -29.32 8.80 -3.95
CA ILE A 49 -28.55 8.47 -2.77
C ILE A 49 -27.39 9.44 -2.62
N ASN A 50 -27.12 9.86 -1.38
CA ASN A 50 -25.93 10.64 -1.08
C ASN A 50 -24.77 9.68 -0.84
N THR A 51 -23.68 9.84 -1.59
CA THR A 51 -22.48 9.03 -1.40
C THR A 51 -21.55 9.64 -0.36
N THR A 52 -21.77 10.87 0.10
CA THR A 52 -20.90 11.50 1.11
C THR A 52 -21.35 11.19 2.53
N ILE A 53 -20.40 11.06 3.45
CA ILE A 53 -20.66 10.85 4.88
C ILE A 53 -20.48 12.19 5.62
N PRO A 54 -21.55 12.73 6.25
CA PRO A 54 -21.45 13.97 7.03
C PRO A 54 -20.47 13.86 8.20
N ILE A 55 -19.54 14.81 8.28
CA ILE A 55 -18.57 14.89 9.38
C ILE A 55 -19.17 15.73 10.52
N MET A 56 -19.15 15.17 11.74
CA MET A 56 -19.57 15.87 12.95
C MET A 56 -18.39 16.57 13.65
N GLY A 57 -17.18 16.03 13.50
CA GLY A 57 -16.00 16.52 14.20
C GLY A 57 -14.78 15.65 13.97
N ALA A 58 -13.59 16.20 14.18
CA ALA A 58 -12.37 15.41 14.16
C ALA A 58 -12.26 14.56 15.43
N CYS A 59 -11.78 13.33 15.31
CA CYS A 59 -11.29 12.61 16.48
C CYS A 59 -9.97 13.23 16.92
N THR A 60 -9.82 13.48 18.22
CA THR A 60 -8.60 14.04 18.81
C THR A 60 -8.26 13.31 20.10
N THR A 61 -7.06 13.58 20.61
CA THR A 61 -6.67 13.11 21.95
C THR A 61 -7.38 13.86 23.08
N SER A 62 -7.98 15.02 22.80
CA SER A 62 -8.67 15.84 23.80
C SER A 62 -10.15 15.50 23.96
N ASN A 63 -10.79 14.89 22.95
CA ASN A 63 -12.21 14.54 22.97
C ASN A 63 -12.45 13.02 23.11
N GLY A 64 -11.42 12.24 23.44
CA GLY A 64 -11.53 10.77 23.59
C GLY A 64 -11.71 10.01 22.27
N GLY A 65 -11.57 10.67 21.11
CA GLY A 65 -11.60 10.01 19.82
C GLY A 65 -10.34 9.20 19.53
N ILE A 66 -9.18 9.62 20.07
CA ILE A 66 -7.87 8.99 19.85
C ILE A 66 -7.14 8.84 21.19
N LEU A 67 -6.57 7.66 21.45
CA LEU A 67 -5.67 7.44 22.57
C LEU A 67 -4.30 8.04 22.26
N SER A 68 -3.82 8.99 23.08
CA SER A 68 -2.50 9.58 22.87
C SER A 68 -1.37 8.57 23.10
N TRP A 69 -0.22 8.76 22.43
CA TRP A 69 0.94 7.89 22.60
C TRP A 69 1.41 7.83 24.06
N LYS A 70 1.39 8.97 24.76
CA LYS A 70 1.73 9.07 26.18
C LYS A 70 0.77 8.29 27.07
N GLN A 71 -0.53 8.33 26.77
CA GLN A 71 -1.54 7.61 27.55
C GLN A 71 -1.36 6.10 27.39
N ILE A 72 -1.27 5.61 26.14
CA ILE A 72 -1.15 4.17 25.86
C ILE A 72 0.15 3.60 26.44
N THR A 73 1.29 4.23 26.20
CA THR A 73 2.58 3.76 26.72
C THR A 73 2.63 3.79 28.25
N ARG A 74 2.04 4.82 28.88
CA ARG A 74 1.93 4.87 30.35
C ARG A 74 1.11 3.71 30.89
N ILE A 75 -0.06 3.43 30.32
CA ILE A 75 -0.97 2.34 30.77
C ILE A 75 -0.34 0.96 30.56
N LEU A 76 0.31 0.77 29.40
CA LEU A 76 1.07 -0.44 29.11
C LEU A 76 2.31 -0.57 30.02
N SER A 77 2.85 0.54 30.53
CA SER A 77 3.98 0.52 31.48
C SER A 77 3.58 0.44 32.96
N SER A 78 2.37 0.86 33.34
CA SER A 78 1.90 0.89 34.75
C SER A 78 1.42 -0.46 35.23
N THR A 79 1.12 -1.36 34.30
CA THR A 79 0.94 -2.79 34.58
C THR A 79 2.26 -3.49 34.99
N TYR A 80 3.40 -2.77 35.07
CA TYR A 80 4.74 -3.38 35.01
C TYR A 80 5.75 -2.93 36.08
N HIS A 81 6.33 -3.94 36.73
CA HIS A 81 7.63 -3.92 37.38
C HIS A 81 8.77 -4.18 36.35
N PRO A 82 9.94 -3.52 36.43
CA PRO A 82 11.03 -3.66 35.44
C PRO A 82 11.49 -5.11 35.15
N MET A 83 11.43 -6.00 36.14
CA MET A 83 11.77 -7.42 35.95
C MET A 83 10.76 -8.19 35.08
N LEU A 84 9.50 -7.75 35.01
CA LEU A 84 8.48 -8.42 34.19
C LEU A 84 8.63 -8.10 32.71
N ARG A 85 9.25 -6.97 32.33
CA ARG A 85 9.46 -6.56 30.93
C ARG A 85 10.13 -7.64 30.07
N LYS A 86 11.07 -8.40 30.63
CA LYS A 86 11.73 -9.50 29.90
C LYS A 86 10.75 -10.65 29.63
N PHE A 87 9.94 -11.02 30.63
CA PHE A 87 8.87 -12.01 30.51
C PHE A 87 7.77 -11.56 29.53
N GLN A 88 7.46 -10.27 29.49
CA GLN A 88 6.48 -9.71 28.56
C GLN A 88 7.01 -9.53 27.15
N LYS A 89 8.30 -9.18 26.93
CA LYS A 89 8.91 -9.28 25.60
C LYS A 89 8.89 -10.72 25.09
N SER A 90 9.16 -11.72 25.93
CA SER A 90 9.02 -13.13 25.54
C SER A 90 7.57 -13.54 25.32
N SER A 91 6.63 -13.06 26.13
CA SER A 91 5.19 -13.33 25.99
C SER A 91 4.62 -12.69 24.71
N MET A 92 5.02 -11.45 24.40
CA MET A 92 4.60 -10.75 23.20
C MET A 92 5.22 -11.36 21.94
N SER A 93 6.49 -11.75 22.00
CA SER A 93 7.13 -12.48 20.90
C SER A 93 6.49 -13.86 20.69
N TYR A 94 6.16 -14.56 21.78
CA TYR A 94 5.40 -15.81 21.71
C TYR A 94 4.03 -15.56 21.08
N TRP A 95 3.29 -14.55 21.52
CA TRP A 95 1.96 -14.25 21.00
C TRP A 95 2.02 -13.93 19.51
N ARG A 96 2.90 -13.02 19.08
CA ARG A 96 3.04 -12.68 17.66
C ARG A 96 3.34 -13.91 16.81
N ASN A 97 4.29 -14.73 17.24
CA ASN A 97 4.72 -15.93 16.52
C ASN A 97 3.65 -17.03 16.44
N ASN A 98 2.61 -16.97 17.28
CA ASN A 98 1.57 -18.00 17.35
C ASN A 98 0.17 -17.53 16.93
N HIS A 99 -0.08 -16.22 16.97
CA HIS A 99 -1.42 -15.65 16.88
C HIS A 99 -1.55 -14.42 15.97
N LEU A 100 -0.45 -13.79 15.56
CA LEU A 100 -0.50 -12.63 14.66
C LEU A 100 -0.15 -13.04 13.23
N VAL A 101 -0.99 -12.67 12.27
CA VAL A 101 -0.73 -12.78 10.83
C VAL A 101 -0.62 -11.38 10.25
N THR A 102 0.38 -11.14 9.39
CA THR A 102 0.48 -9.87 8.68
C THR A 102 -0.05 -10.01 7.26
N CYS A 103 -0.87 -9.07 6.78
CA CYS A 103 -1.37 -9.02 5.41
C CYS A 103 -0.90 -7.74 4.71
N ILE A 104 -0.34 -7.91 3.51
CA ILE A 104 0.24 -6.82 2.72
C ILE A 104 -0.41 -6.83 1.34
N PRO A 105 -1.28 -5.84 1.06
CA PRO A 105 -1.78 -5.63 -0.30
C PRO A 105 -0.67 -5.11 -1.21
N ALA A 106 -0.29 -5.91 -2.19
CA ALA A 106 0.74 -5.63 -3.20
C ALA A 106 0.15 -5.42 -4.61
N ALA A 107 -1.18 -5.48 -4.74
CA ALA A 107 -1.88 -5.33 -6.01
C ALA A 107 -1.94 -3.89 -6.56
N GLY A 108 -1.40 -2.91 -5.82
CA GLY A 108 -1.37 -1.51 -6.24
C GLY A 108 -0.63 -1.30 -7.56
N ALA A 109 -1.20 -0.51 -8.46
CA ALA A 109 -0.60 -0.23 -9.77
C ALA A 109 0.55 0.79 -9.67
N ALA A 110 1.66 0.53 -10.37
CA ALA A 110 2.77 1.47 -10.49
C ALA A 110 2.41 2.76 -11.23
N SER A 111 1.32 2.77 -12.01
CA SER A 111 0.88 3.95 -12.77
C SER A 111 0.65 5.19 -11.90
N ARG A 112 0.16 5.02 -10.66
CA ARG A 112 0.04 6.14 -9.70
C ARG A 112 1.39 6.65 -9.24
N PHE A 113 2.32 5.73 -8.99
CA PHE A 113 3.69 6.06 -8.56
C PHE A 113 4.46 6.84 -9.64
N PHE A 114 4.24 6.51 -10.92
CA PHE A 114 4.82 7.22 -12.07
C PHE A 114 3.94 8.34 -12.63
N SER A 115 2.92 8.82 -11.91
CA SER A 115 1.91 9.72 -12.51
C SER A 115 2.48 11.03 -13.04
N ASP A 116 3.47 11.60 -12.36
CA ASP A 116 4.06 12.89 -12.76
C ASP A 116 4.97 12.75 -13.98
N ILE A 117 5.73 11.64 -14.03
CA ILE A 117 6.50 11.22 -15.20
C ILE A 117 5.55 10.98 -16.40
N GLN A 118 4.43 10.28 -16.18
CA GLN A 118 3.45 10.01 -17.22
C GLN A 118 2.83 11.31 -17.77
N LYS A 119 2.38 12.22 -16.89
CA LYS A 119 1.85 13.54 -17.30
C LYS A 119 2.86 14.30 -18.15
N PHE A 120 4.13 14.37 -17.74
CA PHE A 120 5.18 15.04 -18.49
C PHE A 120 5.32 14.45 -19.91
N THR A 121 5.42 13.12 -20.03
CA THR A 121 5.54 12.47 -21.35
C THR A 121 4.35 12.72 -22.26
N ILE A 122 3.11 12.68 -21.73
CA ILE A 122 1.90 12.95 -22.52
C ILE A 122 1.88 14.41 -23.01
N ILE A 123 2.23 15.37 -22.16
CA ILE A 123 2.27 16.79 -22.55
C ILE A 123 3.29 17.02 -23.67
N ILE A 124 4.47 16.40 -23.58
CA ILE A 124 5.50 16.48 -24.62
C ILE A 124 5.02 15.83 -25.91
N GLU A 125 4.49 14.60 -25.86
CA GLU A 125 4.03 13.86 -27.05
C GLU A 125 2.83 14.53 -27.74
N ASN A 126 1.96 15.21 -27.00
CA ASN A 126 0.87 16.00 -27.58
C ASN A 126 1.38 17.24 -28.33
N LYS A 127 2.47 17.84 -27.86
CA LYS A 127 3.11 18.98 -28.55
C LYS A 127 4.03 18.52 -29.68
N ILE A 128 4.68 17.37 -29.53
CA ILE A 128 5.65 16.79 -30.47
C ILE A 128 5.28 15.33 -30.75
N PRO A 129 4.30 15.06 -31.64
CA PRO A 129 3.86 13.69 -31.96
C PRO A 129 4.98 12.80 -32.48
N GLU A 130 5.99 13.37 -33.14
CA GLU A 130 7.15 12.67 -33.68
C GLU A 130 7.90 11.86 -32.60
N PHE A 131 7.92 12.32 -31.34
CA PHE A 131 8.64 11.66 -30.26
C PHE A 131 8.08 10.28 -29.94
N LYS A 132 6.75 10.13 -29.98
CA LYS A 132 6.09 8.83 -29.76
C LYS A 132 6.52 7.83 -30.84
N GLU A 133 6.49 8.26 -32.09
CA GLU A 133 6.91 7.42 -33.22
C GLU A 133 8.43 7.10 -33.17
N LEU A 134 9.26 8.04 -32.73
CA LEU A 134 10.70 7.83 -32.57
C LEU A 134 11.01 6.81 -31.47
N CYS A 135 10.26 6.82 -30.37
CA CYS A 135 10.37 5.82 -29.33
C CYS A 135 10.02 4.42 -29.87
N GLU A 136 8.94 4.29 -30.67
CA GLU A 136 8.59 3.02 -31.31
C GLU A 136 9.68 2.52 -32.26
N VAL A 137 10.32 3.43 -33.01
CA VAL A 137 11.43 3.10 -33.91
C VAL A 137 12.65 2.63 -33.12
N PHE A 138 13.00 3.34 -32.05
CA PHE A 138 14.10 2.97 -31.15
C PHE A 138 13.89 1.57 -30.54
N ASN A 139 12.65 1.21 -30.20
CA ASN A 139 12.32 -0.10 -29.62
C ASN A 139 12.29 -1.25 -30.64
N ARG A 140 11.99 -0.98 -31.92
CA ARG A 140 11.79 -2.02 -32.97
C ARG A 140 13.06 -2.37 -33.77
N ASP A 141 14.24 -1.84 -33.40
CA ASP A 141 15.54 -2.07 -34.06
C ASP A 141 15.48 -1.90 -35.62
N LYS A 142 14.68 -0.95 -36.13
CA LYS A 142 14.54 -0.67 -37.58
C LYS A 142 15.31 0.60 -38.01
N LYS A 143 15.86 0.55 -39.23
CA LYS A 143 16.73 1.59 -39.83
C LYS A 143 16.12 3.00 -39.83
N THR A 144 17.00 3.96 -39.54
CA THR A 144 17.01 5.39 -39.89
C THR A 144 15.66 6.01 -40.22
N LYS A 145 15.09 6.72 -39.25
CA LYS A 145 14.03 7.68 -39.51
C LYS A 145 14.65 9.02 -39.91
N ASN A 146 14.13 9.63 -40.97
CA ASN A 146 14.53 10.97 -41.39
C ASN A 146 13.43 11.97 -41.01
N ILE A 147 13.79 13.07 -40.35
CA ILE A 147 12.89 14.18 -40.06
C ILE A 147 13.36 15.40 -40.84
N SER A 148 12.43 16.00 -41.61
CA SER A 148 12.72 17.19 -42.43
C SER A 148 13.21 18.34 -41.56
N PHE A 149 14.06 19.20 -42.14
CA PHE A 149 14.62 20.35 -41.44
C PHE A 149 13.53 21.27 -40.84
N GLU A 150 12.47 21.56 -41.61
CA GLU A 150 11.34 22.39 -41.15
C GLU A 150 10.65 21.82 -39.91
N LYS A 151 10.40 20.50 -39.90
CA LYS A 151 9.81 19.83 -38.73
C LYS A 151 10.74 19.88 -37.52
N ARG A 152 12.03 19.62 -37.71
CA ARG A 152 12.98 19.69 -36.60
C ARG A 152 13.11 21.11 -36.03
N LYS A 153 13.01 22.14 -36.87
CA LYS A 153 12.98 23.54 -36.43
C LYS A 153 11.73 23.85 -35.62
N SER A 154 10.56 23.37 -36.07
CA SER A 154 9.32 23.46 -35.31
C SER A 154 9.43 22.75 -33.95
N ILE A 155 10.04 21.56 -33.90
CA ILE A 155 10.29 20.84 -32.65
C ILE A 155 11.20 21.65 -31.72
N GLN A 156 12.30 22.20 -32.24
CA GLN A 156 13.21 23.05 -31.47
C GLN A 156 12.49 24.26 -30.86
N GLU A 157 11.68 24.97 -31.65
CA GLU A 157 10.87 26.10 -31.17
C GLU A 157 9.90 25.70 -30.06
N ILE A 158 9.31 24.51 -30.14
CA ILE A 158 8.45 23.96 -29.08
C ILE A 158 9.25 23.69 -27.81
N LEU A 159 10.45 23.09 -27.92
CA LEU A 159 11.32 22.77 -26.79
C LEU A 159 11.81 24.03 -26.08
N ILE A 160 12.25 25.06 -26.82
CA ILE A 160 12.69 26.35 -26.27
C ILE A 160 11.61 26.97 -25.38
N ASN A 161 10.35 26.87 -25.80
CA ASN A 161 9.21 27.46 -25.09
C ASN A 161 8.59 26.54 -24.03
N HIS A 162 9.05 25.30 -23.91
CA HIS A 162 8.54 24.36 -22.92
C HIS A 162 9.21 24.58 -21.56
N LYS A 163 8.43 24.63 -20.48
CA LYS A 163 8.96 24.72 -19.12
C LYS A 163 9.11 23.32 -18.53
N ILE A 164 10.24 23.05 -17.90
CA ILE A 164 10.51 21.80 -17.18
C ILE A 164 10.67 22.10 -15.68
N SER A 165 10.23 21.19 -14.82
CA SER A 165 10.40 21.33 -13.37
C SER A 165 11.85 20.99 -12.97
N PRO A 166 12.36 21.52 -11.84
CA PRO A 166 13.69 21.19 -11.34
C PRO A 166 13.92 19.68 -11.11
N GLU A 167 12.90 18.97 -10.62
CA GLU A 167 12.94 17.53 -10.35
C GLU A 167 13.10 16.74 -11.65
N LEU A 168 12.34 17.10 -12.70
CA LEU A 168 12.44 16.47 -14.01
C LEU A 168 13.76 16.82 -14.72
N SER A 169 14.24 18.06 -14.57
CA SER A 169 15.48 18.51 -15.20
C SER A 169 16.72 17.80 -14.64
N SER A 170 16.71 17.44 -13.37
CA SER A 170 17.82 16.72 -12.71
C SER A 170 17.69 15.20 -12.76
N LEU A 171 16.54 14.68 -13.22
CA LEU A 171 16.21 13.26 -13.21
C LEU A 171 17.22 12.40 -13.99
N PHE A 172 17.75 12.91 -15.09
CA PHE A 172 18.70 12.18 -15.93
C PHE A 172 20.02 11.92 -15.21
N GLU A 173 20.56 12.94 -14.55
CA GLU A 173 21.79 12.86 -13.77
C GLU A 173 21.57 11.98 -12.54
N GLN A 174 20.42 12.13 -11.86
CA GLN A 174 20.08 11.29 -10.71
C GLN A 174 19.97 9.81 -11.07
N ILE A 175 19.41 9.47 -12.24
CA ILE A 175 19.32 8.07 -12.68
C ILE A 175 20.68 7.49 -13.06
N GLU A 176 21.62 8.30 -13.56
CA GLU A 176 23.01 7.88 -13.80
C GLU A 176 23.72 7.38 -12.53
N ASP A 177 23.22 7.77 -11.36
CA ASP A 177 23.69 7.23 -10.08
C ASP A 177 22.84 6.04 -9.60
N GLN A 178 21.52 6.05 -9.85
CA GLN A 178 20.56 5.23 -9.08
C GLN A 178 20.03 3.95 -9.75
N GLU A 179 20.14 3.81 -11.07
CA GLU A 179 19.56 2.65 -11.77
C GLU A 179 20.58 1.57 -12.18
N SER A 180 20.08 0.44 -12.68
CA SER A 180 20.97 -0.58 -13.25
C SER A 180 21.80 0.00 -14.43
N PRO A 181 23.05 -0.46 -14.64
CA PRO A 181 23.87 -0.05 -15.78
C PRO A 181 23.16 -0.20 -17.13
N ASN A 182 22.27 -1.18 -17.25
CA ASN A 182 21.46 -1.41 -18.45
C ASN A 182 20.47 -0.26 -18.72
N ILE A 183 19.75 0.20 -17.69
CA ILE A 183 18.78 1.29 -17.84
C ILE A 183 19.50 2.60 -18.10
N LYS A 184 20.61 2.86 -17.40
CA LYS A 184 21.49 4.01 -17.66
C LYS A 184 21.92 4.05 -19.13
N ASN A 185 22.41 2.92 -19.65
CA ASN A 185 22.81 2.80 -21.05
C ASN A 185 21.65 2.99 -22.03
N LEU A 186 20.46 2.47 -21.73
CA LEU A 186 19.26 2.66 -22.56
C LEU A 186 18.82 4.13 -22.60
N CYS A 187 18.80 4.81 -21.44
CA CYS A 187 18.49 6.23 -21.34
C CYS A 187 19.47 7.08 -22.15
N ASN A 188 20.78 6.84 -21.97
CA ASN A 188 21.83 7.51 -22.72
C ASN A 188 21.70 7.27 -24.23
N SER A 189 21.51 6.02 -24.64
CA SER A 189 21.35 5.65 -26.05
C SER A 189 20.12 6.33 -26.67
N PHE A 190 19.00 6.38 -25.94
CA PHE A 190 17.79 7.00 -26.45
C PHE A 190 17.89 8.53 -26.51
N TYR A 191 18.49 9.16 -25.51
CA TYR A 191 18.81 10.59 -25.53
C TYR A 191 19.70 10.93 -26.74
N HIS A 192 20.81 10.20 -26.95
CA HIS A 192 21.70 10.44 -28.08
C HIS A 192 20.99 10.22 -29.42
N PHE A 193 20.13 9.21 -29.51
CA PHE A 193 19.30 8.98 -30.70
C PHE A 193 18.39 10.17 -31.01
N LEU A 194 17.68 10.71 -30.00
CA LEU A 194 16.83 11.89 -30.17
C LEU A 194 17.64 13.14 -30.55
N SER A 195 18.75 13.38 -29.86
CA SER A 195 19.64 14.53 -30.09
C SER A 195 20.23 14.52 -31.51
N GLU A 196 20.73 13.37 -31.96
CA GLU A 196 21.27 13.21 -33.31
C GLU A 196 20.21 13.39 -34.40
N ILE A 197 18.98 12.88 -34.19
CA ILE A 197 17.88 13.10 -35.13
C ILE A 197 17.51 14.58 -35.22
N LEU A 198 17.46 15.29 -34.10
CA LEU A 198 17.15 16.72 -34.11
C LEU A 198 18.28 17.54 -34.72
N TYR A 199 19.54 17.18 -34.45
CA TYR A 199 20.72 17.86 -34.99
C TYR A 199 20.88 17.64 -36.50
N LYS A 200 20.94 16.38 -36.98
CA LYS A 200 21.28 16.03 -38.39
C LYS A 200 20.09 15.65 -39.26
N GLY A 201 18.92 15.38 -38.68
CA GLY A 201 17.76 14.84 -39.40
C GLY A 201 17.72 13.33 -39.50
N THR A 202 18.84 12.65 -39.31
CA THR A 202 18.96 11.19 -39.36
C THR A 202 19.82 10.69 -38.22
N SER A 203 19.51 9.49 -37.72
CA SER A 203 20.36 8.78 -36.78
C SER A 203 20.33 7.30 -37.10
N SER A 204 21.51 6.67 -37.11
CA SER A 204 21.63 5.23 -37.03
C SER A 204 21.57 4.83 -35.56
N VAL A 205 20.62 3.98 -35.18
CA VAL A 205 20.59 3.38 -33.84
C VAL A 205 21.89 2.61 -33.65
N ILE A 206 22.84 3.13 -32.85
CA ILE A 206 24.01 2.38 -32.42
C ILE A 206 23.63 1.65 -31.14
N LYS A 207 23.08 0.44 -31.25
CA LYS A 207 23.16 -0.53 -30.15
C LYS A 207 24.45 -1.32 -30.34
N MET A 208 25.26 -1.46 -29.30
CA MET A 208 26.22 -2.55 -29.22
C MET A 208 25.43 -3.87 -29.30
N ASP A 209 25.79 -4.73 -30.26
CA ASP A 209 25.11 -5.99 -30.56
C ASP A 209 24.93 -6.86 -29.29
N TYR A 210 23.68 -7.10 -28.91
CA TYR A 210 23.32 -8.32 -28.18
C TYR A 210 22.59 -9.24 -29.17
N LYS A 211 23.24 -10.33 -29.57
CA LYS A 211 22.63 -11.36 -30.43
C LYS A 211 21.38 -11.93 -29.76
N ILE A 212 20.21 -11.60 -30.31
CA ILE A 212 18.99 -12.39 -30.16
C ILE A 212 18.82 -13.14 -31.48
N SER A 213 19.01 -14.46 -31.45
CA SER A 213 18.74 -15.33 -32.60
C SER A 213 17.25 -15.37 -32.87
N THR A 214 16.83 -14.79 -34.00
CA THR A 214 15.48 -14.94 -34.54
C THR A 214 15.48 -16.13 -35.50
N ASN A 215 14.66 -17.14 -35.24
CA ASN A 215 14.16 -18.04 -36.29
C ASN A 215 12.69 -17.71 -36.51
N LYS A 216 12.37 -17.39 -37.76
CA LYS A 216 11.03 -17.19 -38.28
C LYS A 216 10.35 -18.55 -38.38
N ASP A 217 9.20 -18.70 -37.75
CA ASP A 217 7.98 -19.18 -38.41
C ASP A 217 6.76 -18.84 -37.55
N SER A 218 5.75 -18.30 -38.22
CA SER A 218 4.51 -17.79 -37.66
C SER A 218 3.55 -18.92 -37.33
N THR A 219 3.08 -19.00 -36.07
CA THR A 219 1.69 -19.26 -35.61
C THR A 219 1.68 -19.69 -34.13
N SER A 220 0.65 -19.27 -33.40
CA SER A 220 0.32 -19.57 -31.98
C SER A 220 0.90 -18.65 -30.88
N PHE A 221 -0.03 -18.07 -30.11
CA PHE A 221 0.15 -17.28 -28.90
C PHE A 221 0.22 -18.23 -27.69
N PHE A 222 1.03 -17.84 -26.69
CA PHE A 222 1.27 -18.46 -25.37
C PHE A 222 2.21 -19.68 -25.29
N ASN A 223 3.18 -19.56 -24.36
CA ASN A 223 4.27 -20.47 -23.94
C ASN A 223 5.52 -20.46 -24.85
N SER A 224 6.76 -20.39 -24.35
CA SER A 224 7.36 -20.20 -23.03
C SER A 224 8.89 -20.16 -23.26
N GLU A 225 9.62 -19.61 -22.29
CA GLU A 225 11.09 -19.62 -22.17
C GLU A 225 11.84 -18.59 -23.04
N ASN A 226 12.19 -17.46 -22.41
CA ASN A 226 13.61 -17.13 -22.22
C ASN A 226 13.83 -15.91 -21.30
N TYR A 227 14.54 -16.21 -20.21
CA TYR A 227 15.51 -15.39 -19.48
C TYR A 227 15.13 -13.96 -19.04
N LEU A 228 14.53 -13.86 -17.84
CA LEU A 228 14.98 -12.82 -16.91
C LEU A 228 16.45 -13.12 -16.55
N ARG A 229 17.40 -12.40 -17.15
CA ARG A 229 18.75 -12.29 -16.58
C ARG A 229 18.73 -11.19 -15.53
N THR A 230 18.84 -11.58 -14.26
CA THR A 230 19.12 -10.67 -13.15
C THR A 230 20.56 -10.15 -13.22
N PRO A 231 20.90 -9.03 -12.54
CA PRO A 231 22.22 -8.37 -12.67
C PRO A 231 23.44 -9.12 -12.09
N TRP A 232 23.33 -10.38 -11.66
CA TRP A 232 24.30 -11.00 -10.75
C TRP A 232 25.02 -12.24 -11.29
N ASN A 233 25.46 -12.22 -12.56
CA ASN A 233 26.43 -13.21 -13.07
C ASN A 233 27.88 -12.71 -12.88
N TYR A 234 28.33 -12.60 -11.63
CA TYR A 234 29.75 -12.48 -11.28
C TYR A 234 30.20 -13.75 -10.56
N SER A 235 30.50 -14.79 -11.33
CA SER A 235 31.43 -15.87 -10.94
C SER A 235 31.54 -16.88 -12.08
N ASN A 236 32.34 -16.56 -13.10
CA ASN A 236 33.02 -17.56 -13.92
C ASN A 236 34.21 -16.91 -14.63
N LEU A 237 35.17 -16.46 -13.82
CA LEU A 237 36.55 -16.28 -14.25
C LEU A 237 37.28 -17.59 -13.96
N ASN A 238 37.44 -18.44 -14.99
CA ASN A 238 38.73 -19.05 -15.30
C ASN A 238 38.72 -19.95 -16.55
N ASN A 239 39.81 -19.82 -17.30
CA ASN A 239 40.40 -20.72 -18.29
C ASN A 239 39.79 -20.79 -19.70
N LYS A 240 40.37 -19.99 -20.61
CA LYS A 240 41.39 -20.50 -21.56
C LYS A 240 42.10 -19.35 -22.28
N ILE A 241 43.33 -19.08 -21.82
CA ILE A 241 44.33 -18.30 -22.54
C ILE A 241 44.71 -19.07 -23.81
N LYS A 242 44.57 -18.46 -24.98
CA LYS A 242 45.44 -18.72 -26.14
C LYS A 242 45.99 -17.41 -26.68
N LYS A 243 47.31 -17.30 -26.51
CA LYS A 243 48.26 -16.29 -27.00
C LYS A 243 47.94 -15.81 -28.42
N TYR A 244 48.04 -14.51 -28.66
CA TYR A 244 48.81 -13.99 -29.78
C TYR A 244 49.56 -12.71 -29.36
N SER A 245 50.81 -12.69 -29.78
CA SER A 245 51.89 -11.80 -29.37
C SER A 245 52.09 -10.64 -30.34
N SER A 246 52.45 -9.48 -29.76
CA SER A 246 53.47 -8.52 -30.20
C SER A 246 53.42 -7.88 -31.60
N SER A 247 53.28 -6.55 -31.63
CA SER A 247 54.30 -5.59 -32.14
C SER A 247 53.73 -4.16 -32.07
N ASN A 248 54.14 -3.33 -31.10
CA ASN A 248 55.18 -2.29 -31.21
C ASN A 248 55.06 -1.34 -32.42
N GLN A 249 54.73 -0.05 -32.20
CA GLN A 249 55.69 1.07 -32.34
C GLN A 249 55.04 2.47 -32.13
N ASN A 250 55.55 3.14 -31.08
CA ASN A 250 56.02 4.54 -30.99
C ASN A 250 55.20 5.72 -31.53
N LEU A 251 54.59 6.44 -30.58
CA LEU A 251 54.35 7.89 -30.62
C LEU A 251 55.63 8.64 -30.21
N LYS A 252 56.01 9.66 -30.98
CA LYS A 252 56.98 10.69 -30.58
C LYS A 252 56.26 12.01 -30.34
N ASN A 253 56.54 12.58 -29.17
CA ASN A 253 56.22 13.94 -28.72
C ASN A 253 57.06 15.00 -29.45
N GLU A 254 56.50 16.21 -29.57
CA GLU A 254 57.11 17.55 -29.54
C GLU A 254 55.93 18.53 -29.75
N GLY A 255 55.57 19.51 -28.93
CA GLY A 255 56.29 20.28 -27.92
C GLY A 255 56.78 21.59 -28.51
N ASN A 256 55.94 22.64 -28.60
CA ASN A 256 56.38 24.03 -28.39
C ASN A 256 55.25 25.07 -28.31
N SER A 257 55.44 25.98 -27.37
CA SER A 257 54.64 27.12 -26.94
C SER A 257 55.00 28.43 -27.68
N ASP A 258 54.00 29.32 -27.77
CA ASP A 258 54.02 30.79 -27.84
C ASP A 258 54.94 31.53 -28.82
N HIS A 259 54.36 32.34 -29.71
CA HIS A 259 54.38 33.81 -29.53
C HIS A 259 53.51 34.58 -30.52
N TRP A 260 52.96 35.68 -30.00
CA TRP A 260 52.20 36.74 -30.65
C TRP A 260 53.13 37.71 -31.40
N MET A 261 52.68 38.18 -32.57
CA MET A 261 53.32 39.11 -33.52
C MET A 261 54.09 38.48 -34.69
N GLU A 262 53.33 38.00 -35.69
CA GLU A 262 53.66 38.27 -37.09
C GLU A 262 52.36 38.55 -37.86
N ARG A 263 52.24 39.77 -38.38
CA ARG A 263 51.11 40.29 -39.15
C ARG A 263 51.55 40.52 -40.60
N ILE A 264 50.68 40.07 -41.51
CA ILE A 264 50.40 40.56 -42.87
C ILE A 264 51.30 40.03 -44.01
N ASN A 265 50.72 39.16 -44.85
CA ASN A 265 50.49 39.48 -46.27
C ASN A 265 49.32 38.65 -46.87
N PRO A 266 48.66 39.14 -47.94
CA PRO A 266 47.29 38.77 -48.32
C PRO A 266 47.20 37.68 -49.41
N GLN A 267 45.99 37.11 -49.49
CA GLN A 267 45.39 36.45 -50.65
C GLN A 267 46.05 35.17 -51.20
N SER A 268 45.42 34.03 -50.89
CA SER A 268 44.95 33.11 -51.91
C SER A 268 43.69 32.38 -51.43
N ASN A 269 42.55 32.95 -51.80
CA ASN A 269 41.28 32.23 -51.86
C ASN A 269 41.40 31.22 -53.00
N ILE A 270 41.40 29.92 -52.70
CA ILE A 270 40.85 28.82 -53.52
C ILE A 270 40.79 27.58 -52.60
N HIS A 271 39.63 26.90 -52.61
CA HIS A 271 39.25 25.74 -51.77
C HIS A 271 38.69 25.99 -50.36
N LYS A 272 37.61 26.79 -50.27
CA LYS A 272 36.55 26.62 -49.25
C LYS A 272 35.18 26.79 -49.91
N LYS A 273 34.80 25.83 -50.77
CA LYS A 273 33.42 25.77 -51.30
C LYS A 273 32.74 24.42 -51.11
N ASP A 274 33.49 23.34 -50.89
CA ASP A 274 32.89 22.01 -50.75
C ASP A 274 32.62 21.58 -49.29
N GLN A 275 32.95 22.42 -48.29
CA GLN A 275 32.61 22.16 -46.86
C GLN A 275 31.49 23.05 -46.31
N ILE A 276 31.00 24.04 -47.07
CA ILE A 276 29.99 25.01 -46.57
C ILE A 276 28.55 24.60 -46.93
N GLU A 277 28.36 23.63 -47.83
CA GLU A 277 27.01 23.14 -48.18
C GLU A 277 26.48 22.04 -47.24
N SER A 278 27.32 21.35 -46.47
CA SER A 278 26.87 20.35 -45.49
C SER A 278 26.37 20.94 -44.17
N GLU A 279 26.67 22.21 -43.87
CA GLU A 279 26.27 22.86 -42.60
C GLU A 279 24.85 23.46 -42.63
N LYS A 280 24.23 23.62 -43.81
CA LYS A 280 22.98 24.39 -43.97
C LYS A 280 21.71 23.78 -43.33
N ASN A 281 21.74 22.52 -42.90
CA ASN A 281 20.57 21.81 -42.38
C ASN A 281 20.73 21.28 -40.93
N HIS A 282 21.70 21.79 -40.17
CA HIS A 282 21.84 21.46 -38.75
C HIS A 282 21.00 22.36 -37.85
N ILE A 283 20.56 21.84 -36.71
CA ILE A 283 19.83 22.61 -35.71
C ILE A 283 20.63 22.62 -34.42
N TYR A 284 20.85 23.82 -33.87
CA TYR A 284 21.52 23.97 -32.58
C TYR A 284 20.61 23.52 -31.44
N ILE A 285 21.13 22.72 -30.51
CA ILE A 285 20.39 22.31 -29.31
C ILE A 285 21.05 23.03 -28.13
N GLY A 286 20.35 23.99 -27.52
CA GLY A 286 20.83 24.65 -26.31
C GLY A 286 20.68 23.78 -25.05
N ASN A 287 21.27 24.24 -23.95
CA ASN A 287 21.26 23.50 -22.67
C ASN A 287 19.84 23.23 -22.15
N HIS A 288 18.89 24.13 -22.39
CA HIS A 288 17.50 23.98 -21.95
C HIS A 288 16.78 22.88 -22.72
N GLU A 289 16.92 22.88 -24.05
CA GLU A 289 16.40 21.84 -24.92
C GLU A 289 17.04 20.49 -24.61
N GLU A 290 18.35 20.47 -24.33
CA GLU A 290 19.07 19.27 -23.90
C GLU A 290 18.47 18.68 -22.62
N SER A 291 18.22 19.50 -21.59
CA SER A 291 17.58 19.06 -20.35
C SER A 291 16.20 18.44 -20.59
N ILE A 292 15.40 19.01 -21.49
CA ILE A 292 14.08 18.45 -21.84
C ILE A 292 14.22 17.11 -22.56
N LEU A 293 15.17 16.98 -23.49
CA LEU A 293 15.42 15.73 -24.21
C LEU A 293 15.91 14.62 -23.27
N LYS A 294 16.83 14.94 -22.37
CA LYS A 294 17.30 14.05 -21.30
C LYS A 294 16.15 13.58 -20.42
N ALA A 295 15.37 14.52 -19.88
CA ALA A 295 14.21 14.20 -19.05
C ALA A 295 13.20 13.32 -19.80
N TYR A 296 12.87 13.65 -21.06
CA TYR A 296 11.94 12.86 -21.86
C TYR A 296 12.45 11.44 -22.11
N ALA A 297 13.74 11.30 -22.47
CA ALA A 297 14.34 9.99 -22.72
C ALA A 297 14.22 9.08 -21.50
N VAL A 298 14.62 9.58 -20.33
CA VAL A 298 14.52 8.87 -19.07
C VAL A 298 13.08 8.52 -18.71
N CYS A 299 12.18 9.50 -18.74
CA CYS A 299 10.78 9.29 -18.41
C CYS A 299 10.18 8.17 -19.27
N LYS A 300 10.49 8.17 -20.57
CA LYS A 300 9.97 7.20 -21.51
C LYS A 300 10.54 5.80 -21.29
N ILE A 301 11.83 5.67 -21.01
CA ILE A 301 12.47 4.38 -20.70
C ILE A 301 11.90 3.81 -19.39
N LEU A 302 11.78 4.61 -18.33
CA LEU A 302 11.20 4.17 -17.06
C LEU A 302 9.75 3.71 -17.22
N LEU A 303 8.91 4.47 -17.93
CA LEU A 303 7.51 4.07 -18.18
C LEU A 303 7.42 2.78 -19.00
N ASN A 304 8.31 2.59 -19.98
CA ASN A 304 8.34 1.38 -20.79
C ASN A 304 8.78 0.14 -19.96
N GLN A 305 9.72 0.34 -19.04
CA GLN A 305 10.29 -0.74 -18.23
C GLN A 305 9.40 -1.12 -17.04
N TYR A 306 8.83 -0.13 -16.36
CA TYR A 306 8.17 -0.31 -15.06
C TYR A 306 6.69 0.06 -15.04
N GLY A 307 6.19 0.80 -16.05
CA GLY A 307 4.84 1.37 -16.02
C GLY A 307 3.72 0.34 -15.99
N SER A 308 3.94 -0.88 -16.51
CA SER A 308 2.98 -1.98 -16.49
C SER A 308 3.12 -2.90 -15.27
N LEU A 309 4.16 -2.73 -14.46
CA LEU A 309 4.39 -3.59 -13.30
C LEU A 309 3.48 -3.21 -12.13
N PRO A 310 3.17 -4.16 -11.23
CA PRO A 310 2.65 -3.84 -9.91
C PRO A 310 3.70 -3.03 -9.14
N LYS A 311 3.24 -2.06 -8.34
CA LYS A 311 4.13 -1.18 -7.57
C LYS A 311 5.10 -1.96 -6.69
N ALA A 312 4.68 -3.11 -6.16
CA ALA A 312 5.52 -3.98 -5.34
C ALA A 312 6.82 -4.41 -6.03
N LEU A 313 6.83 -4.53 -7.36
CA LEU A 313 7.98 -4.99 -8.15
C LEU A 313 8.83 -3.85 -8.71
N VAL A 314 8.44 -2.60 -8.48
CA VAL A 314 9.16 -1.41 -8.96
C VAL A 314 10.33 -1.11 -8.01
N PRO A 315 11.51 -0.71 -8.53
CA PRO A 315 12.62 -0.27 -7.69
C PRO A 315 12.25 0.97 -6.86
N THR A 316 12.76 1.01 -5.64
CA THR A 316 12.57 2.12 -4.69
C THR A 316 13.86 2.54 -3.98
N THR A 317 14.98 1.85 -4.22
CA THR A 317 16.31 2.25 -3.73
C THR A 317 17.27 2.44 -4.90
N ASN A 318 18.34 3.19 -4.65
CA ASN A 318 19.47 3.33 -5.58
C ASN A 318 20.20 2.00 -5.87
N GLU A 319 19.97 0.98 -5.03
CA GLU A 319 20.53 -0.37 -5.18
C GLU A 319 19.64 -1.26 -6.08
N GLY A 320 18.50 -0.73 -6.53
CA GLY A 320 17.51 -1.46 -7.32
C GLY A 320 16.59 -2.35 -6.49
N ASP A 321 16.53 -2.18 -5.16
CA ASP A 321 15.61 -2.94 -4.33
C ASP A 321 14.18 -2.57 -4.64
N SER A 322 13.33 -3.58 -4.83
CA SER A 322 11.90 -3.36 -4.99
C SER A 322 11.21 -3.11 -3.65
N PHE A 323 10.02 -2.50 -3.69
CA PHE A 323 9.16 -2.41 -2.51
C PHE A 323 8.91 -3.78 -1.86
N LEU A 324 8.75 -4.83 -2.68
CA LEU A 324 8.62 -6.21 -2.22
C LEU A 324 9.84 -6.60 -1.39
N MET A 325 11.05 -6.42 -1.90
CA MET A 325 12.29 -6.80 -1.19
C MET A 325 12.44 -6.10 0.16
N LEU A 326 12.20 -4.78 0.21
CA LEU A 326 12.26 -4.03 1.46
C LEU A 326 11.21 -4.52 2.45
N LYS A 327 9.99 -4.79 1.97
CA LYS A 327 8.91 -5.29 2.81
C LYS A 327 9.16 -6.71 3.33
N LEU A 328 9.74 -7.60 2.50
CA LEU A 328 10.20 -8.92 2.93
C LEU A 328 11.22 -8.79 4.09
N SER A 329 12.17 -7.88 3.93
CA SER A 329 13.21 -7.61 4.93
C SER A 329 12.63 -7.08 6.24
N GLU A 330 11.65 -6.17 6.17
CA GLU A 330 10.91 -5.70 7.34
C GLU A 330 10.20 -6.85 8.07
N GLN A 331 9.49 -7.74 7.36
CA GLN A 331 8.75 -8.81 8.04
C GLN A 331 9.67 -9.80 8.77
N ILE A 332 10.85 -10.07 8.21
CA ILE A 332 11.82 -10.98 8.82
C ILE A 332 12.41 -10.39 10.10
N LYS A 333 12.75 -9.09 10.10
CA LYS A 333 13.52 -8.47 11.19
C LYS A 333 12.67 -7.66 12.17
N LEU A 334 11.68 -6.92 11.68
CA LEU A 334 10.92 -5.94 12.48
C LEU A 334 9.86 -6.60 13.36
N LEU A 335 9.07 -7.51 12.78
CA LEU A 335 7.89 -8.08 13.43
C LEU A 335 7.67 -9.57 13.08
N PRO A 336 8.48 -10.48 13.65
CA PRO A 336 8.24 -11.92 13.52
C PRO A 336 6.83 -12.29 13.96
N CYS A 337 6.15 -13.11 13.17
CA CYS A 337 4.74 -13.43 13.33
C CYS A 337 4.41 -14.86 12.86
N LEU A 338 3.19 -15.32 13.11
CA LEU A 338 2.71 -16.67 12.74
C LEU A 338 2.82 -16.92 11.24
N GLY A 339 2.52 -15.90 10.43
CA GLY A 339 2.55 -16.00 8.97
C GLY A 339 2.38 -14.66 8.28
N ASN A 340 2.75 -14.61 7.01
CA ASN A 340 2.62 -13.43 6.17
C ASN A 340 1.74 -13.75 4.97
N VAL A 341 0.86 -12.82 4.62
CA VAL A 341 -0.01 -12.88 3.46
C VAL A 341 0.34 -11.76 2.52
N LEU A 342 0.60 -12.08 1.25
CA LEU A 342 0.72 -11.08 0.18
C LEU A 342 -0.52 -11.18 -0.72
N VAL A 343 -1.21 -10.06 -0.92
CA VAL A 343 -2.32 -9.99 -1.88
C VAL A 343 -1.81 -9.36 -3.16
N VAL A 344 -1.71 -10.14 -4.23
CA VAL A 344 -1.12 -9.75 -5.51
C VAL A 344 -2.20 -9.53 -6.58
N PRO A 345 -1.89 -8.90 -7.72
CA PRO A 345 -2.85 -8.76 -8.81
C PRO A 345 -3.32 -10.10 -9.35
N THR A 346 -4.44 -10.09 -10.08
CA THR A 346 -4.98 -11.26 -10.77
C THR A 346 -3.94 -11.89 -11.71
N ASN A 347 -3.83 -13.22 -11.70
CA ASN A 347 -2.92 -14.01 -12.55
C ASN A 347 -1.43 -13.73 -12.33
N MET A 348 -1.04 -13.15 -11.19
CA MET A 348 0.36 -12.89 -10.85
C MET A 348 0.89 -13.71 -9.69
N LYS A 349 0.09 -14.62 -9.11
CA LYS A 349 0.51 -15.47 -7.98
C LYS A 349 1.85 -16.16 -8.21
N LYS A 350 1.98 -16.91 -9.32
CA LYS A 350 3.19 -17.67 -9.63
C LYS A 350 4.43 -16.77 -9.81
N GLU A 351 4.24 -15.60 -10.41
CA GLU A 351 5.31 -14.64 -10.61
C GLU A 351 5.83 -14.12 -9.26
N PHE A 352 4.93 -13.73 -8.36
CA PHE A 352 5.30 -13.30 -7.01
C PHE A 352 5.90 -14.43 -6.17
N GLU A 353 5.41 -15.67 -6.30
CA GLU A 353 6.01 -16.83 -5.62
C GLU A 353 7.48 -17.01 -6.04
N ASN A 354 7.77 -16.95 -7.34
CA ASN A 354 9.14 -17.03 -7.86
C ASN A 354 10.01 -15.85 -7.38
N GLN A 355 9.46 -14.64 -7.38
CA GLN A 355 10.17 -13.44 -6.90
C GLN A 355 10.49 -13.55 -5.41
N ILE A 356 9.53 -13.94 -4.58
CA ILE A 356 9.74 -14.13 -3.14
C ILE A 356 10.77 -15.22 -2.89
N GLN A 357 10.72 -16.34 -3.59
CA GLN A 357 11.74 -17.40 -3.46
C GLN A 357 13.14 -16.85 -3.76
N THR A 358 13.28 -16.13 -4.87
CA THR A 358 14.56 -15.53 -5.30
C THR A 358 15.08 -14.52 -4.28
N LEU A 359 14.24 -13.57 -3.86
CA LEU A 359 14.60 -12.52 -2.91
C LEU A 359 14.87 -13.08 -1.51
N THR A 360 14.10 -14.08 -1.07
CA THR A 360 14.29 -14.70 0.25
C THR A 360 15.63 -15.41 0.34
N SER A 361 16.08 -16.10 -0.71
CA SER A 361 17.42 -16.68 -0.76
C SER A 361 18.50 -15.61 -0.61
N GLN A 362 18.36 -14.46 -1.27
CA GLN A 362 19.29 -13.33 -1.17
C GLN A 362 19.33 -12.71 0.25
N ILE A 363 18.15 -12.53 0.86
CA ILE A 363 18.04 -12.00 2.23
C ILE A 363 18.58 -13.00 3.27
N GLN A 364 18.41 -14.30 3.02
CA GLN A 364 18.90 -15.37 3.91
C GLN A 364 20.43 -15.55 3.83
N GLU A 365 21.04 -15.42 2.65
CA GLU A 365 22.50 -15.43 2.49
C GLU A 365 23.19 -14.28 3.26
N SER A 366 22.50 -13.15 3.46
CA SER A 366 23.01 -12.00 4.21
C SER A 366 22.76 -12.06 5.74
N THR A 367 21.98 -13.04 6.22
CA THR A 367 21.63 -13.21 7.65
C THR A 367 22.36 -14.39 8.33
N MET A 368 23.51 -14.78 7.78
CA MET A 368 24.30 -15.97 8.13
C MET A 368 24.92 -16.00 9.55
N ASP A 369 24.45 -15.17 10.49
CA ASP A 369 24.79 -15.26 11.92
C ASP A 369 23.69 -15.93 12.77
N ILE A 370 22.44 -15.99 12.29
CA ILE A 370 21.32 -16.57 13.06
C ILE A 370 21.17 -18.09 12.81
N PHE A 371 21.46 -18.56 11.60
CA PHE A 371 21.32 -19.98 11.23
C PHE A 371 22.49 -20.85 11.73
N THR A 372 23.69 -20.29 11.85
CA THR A 372 24.87 -20.92 12.45
C THR A 372 24.67 -21.20 13.95
N LEU A 373 24.02 -20.28 14.69
CA LEU A 373 23.61 -20.50 16.07
C LEU A 373 22.54 -21.60 16.22
N ARG A 374 21.62 -21.74 15.27
CA ARG A 374 20.55 -22.76 15.30
C ARG A 374 21.08 -24.19 15.16
N ASN A 375 22.13 -24.35 14.35
CA ASN A 375 22.81 -25.65 14.15
C ASN A 375 23.90 -25.93 15.20
N SER A 376 24.07 -25.03 16.17
CA SER A 376 24.99 -25.24 17.29
C SER A 376 24.47 -26.35 18.21
N PRO A 377 25.35 -27.25 18.70
CA PRO A 377 24.98 -28.24 19.73
C PRO A 377 24.39 -27.57 20.98
N PHE A 378 24.74 -26.32 21.27
CA PHE A 378 24.28 -25.53 22.42
C PHE A 378 22.96 -24.79 22.21
N ALA A 379 22.32 -24.89 21.03
CA ALA A 379 21.04 -24.23 20.82
C ALA A 379 19.94 -24.84 21.73
N PRO A 380 19.14 -24.00 22.43
CA PRO A 380 18.08 -24.46 23.31
C PRO A 380 16.97 -25.17 22.53
N GLU A 381 16.33 -26.16 23.17
CA GLU A 381 15.35 -27.07 22.54
C GLU A 381 14.22 -26.33 21.80
N TRP A 382 13.76 -25.19 22.32
CA TRP A 382 12.70 -24.39 21.69
C TRP A 382 13.12 -23.79 20.33
N LEU A 383 14.42 -23.50 20.13
CA LEU A 383 14.97 -23.00 18.87
C LEU A 383 15.16 -24.12 17.83
N LYS A 384 15.42 -25.34 18.31
CA LYS A 384 15.49 -26.57 17.51
C LYS A 384 14.10 -27.09 17.12
N ASN A 385 13.14 -26.99 18.04
CA ASN A 385 11.77 -27.50 17.89
C ASN A 385 10.78 -26.52 17.26
N ASN A 386 11.11 -25.22 17.18
CA ASN A 386 10.45 -24.29 16.26
C ASN A 386 10.84 -24.65 14.81
N ARG A 387 10.22 -25.72 14.30
CA ARG A 387 10.24 -26.11 12.88
C ARG A 387 9.24 -25.32 12.04
N LYS A 388 8.37 -24.49 12.64
CA LYS A 388 7.45 -23.64 11.88
C LYS A 388 8.28 -22.62 11.11
N ASN A 389 8.05 -22.57 9.80
CA ASN A 389 8.65 -21.65 8.84
C ASN A 389 8.28 -20.19 9.21
N SER A 390 8.93 -19.61 10.22
CA SER A 390 8.80 -18.19 10.51
C SER A 390 9.12 -17.41 9.23
N GLY A 391 8.11 -16.71 8.68
CA GLY A 391 8.28 -15.96 7.43
C GLY A 391 7.79 -16.65 6.16
N GLN A 392 7.09 -17.79 6.21
CA GLN A 392 6.44 -18.33 5.01
C GLN A 392 5.36 -17.37 4.50
N TRP A 393 5.40 -17.10 3.20
CA TRP A 393 4.44 -16.23 2.52
C TRP A 393 3.32 -17.05 1.92
N PHE A 394 2.09 -16.68 2.27
CA PHE A 394 0.88 -17.17 1.64
C PHE A 394 0.39 -16.14 0.61
N ILE A 395 0.29 -16.56 -0.65
CA ILE A 395 -0.05 -15.66 -1.74
C ILE A 395 -1.53 -15.80 -2.10
N LEU A 396 -2.25 -14.69 -1.99
CA LEU A 396 -3.62 -14.54 -2.43
C LEU A 396 -3.66 -13.60 -3.63
N GLU A 397 -4.62 -13.80 -4.52
CA GLU A 397 -4.86 -12.90 -5.65
C GLU A 397 -6.08 -12.04 -5.37
N GLN A 398 -6.00 -10.76 -5.74
CA GLN A 398 -7.18 -9.94 -5.91
C GLN A 398 -7.89 -10.39 -7.20
N GLY A 399 -8.67 -11.47 -7.09
CA GLY A 399 -9.32 -12.12 -8.22
C GLY A 399 -10.38 -11.25 -8.90
N ARG A 400 -10.86 -11.70 -10.07
CA ARG A 400 -11.91 -10.99 -10.82
C ARG A 400 -13.24 -10.86 -10.07
N ALA A 401 -13.53 -11.79 -9.16
CA ALA A 401 -14.67 -11.70 -8.25
C ALA A 401 -14.64 -10.45 -7.34
N LEU A 402 -13.47 -9.84 -7.14
CA LEU A 402 -13.24 -8.60 -6.37
C LEU A 402 -13.17 -7.36 -7.27
N SER A 403 -13.63 -7.47 -8.51
CA SER A 403 -13.62 -6.41 -9.51
C SER A 403 -15.04 -5.96 -9.86
N THR A 404 -15.14 -4.72 -10.32
CA THR A 404 -16.31 -4.15 -10.97
C THR A 404 -15.99 -3.85 -12.43
N ILE A 405 -16.92 -3.23 -13.16
CA ILE A 405 -16.69 -2.68 -14.50
C ILE A 405 -16.72 -1.15 -14.47
N ARG A 406 -16.11 -0.54 -15.49
CA ARG A 406 -16.25 0.89 -15.75
C ARG A 406 -17.61 1.17 -16.39
N PHE A 407 -18.16 2.33 -16.06
CA PHE A 407 -19.37 2.88 -16.64
C PHE A 407 -19.08 4.26 -17.22
N ASN A 408 -19.85 4.65 -18.23
CA ASN A 408 -19.89 6.02 -18.72
C ASN A 408 -20.52 6.94 -17.66
N MET A 409 -20.32 8.25 -17.83
CA MET A 409 -20.87 9.24 -16.90
C MET A 409 -22.41 9.32 -16.90
N ASP A 410 -23.08 8.69 -17.88
CA ASP A 410 -24.54 8.51 -17.93
C ASP A 410 -25.02 7.20 -17.27
N GLY A 411 -24.08 6.39 -16.74
CA GLY A 411 -24.35 5.11 -16.09
C GLY A 411 -24.37 3.91 -17.03
N THR A 412 -24.25 4.08 -18.35
CA THR A 412 -24.19 2.93 -19.28
C THR A 412 -22.86 2.18 -19.16
N PRO A 413 -22.81 0.84 -19.32
CA PRO A 413 -21.55 0.09 -19.25
C PRO A 413 -20.51 0.57 -20.28
N PHE A 414 -19.30 0.88 -19.83
CA PHE A 414 -18.21 1.31 -20.71
C PHE A 414 -17.66 0.12 -21.49
N LYS A 415 -17.49 0.29 -22.81
CA LYS A 415 -16.88 -0.69 -23.70
C LYS A 415 -15.61 -0.11 -24.31
N ASP A 416 -14.58 -0.93 -24.43
CA ASP A 416 -13.36 -0.57 -25.14
C ASP A 416 -13.53 -0.64 -26.67
N GLU A 417 -12.45 -0.38 -27.42
CA GLU A 417 -12.40 -0.38 -28.88
C GLU A 417 -12.79 -1.75 -29.48
N ASP A 418 -12.62 -2.84 -28.72
CA ASP A 418 -12.99 -4.21 -29.11
C ASP A 418 -14.44 -4.57 -28.69
N GLY A 419 -15.18 -3.62 -28.11
CA GLY A 419 -16.55 -3.82 -27.65
C GLY A 419 -16.67 -4.58 -26.32
N LYS A 420 -15.56 -4.79 -25.61
CA LYS A 420 -15.51 -5.55 -24.35
C LYS A 420 -15.64 -4.67 -23.12
N TYR A 421 -16.14 -5.24 -22.04
CA TYR A 421 -16.17 -4.55 -20.74
C TYR A 421 -14.78 -4.45 -20.14
N THR A 422 -14.46 -3.29 -19.59
CA THR A 422 -13.15 -3.07 -18.99
C THR A 422 -13.22 -3.22 -17.46
N PRO A 423 -12.78 -4.36 -16.88
CA PRO A 423 -12.81 -4.57 -15.44
C PRO A 423 -11.84 -3.62 -14.71
N VAL A 424 -12.21 -3.25 -13.49
CA VAL A 424 -11.39 -2.49 -12.55
C VAL A 424 -11.59 -3.07 -11.16
N SER A 425 -10.58 -3.00 -10.29
CA SER A 425 -10.77 -3.36 -8.88
C SER A 425 -11.95 -2.58 -8.30
N ALA A 426 -12.85 -3.26 -7.57
CA ALA A 426 -13.96 -2.62 -6.88
C ALA A 426 -13.51 -1.95 -5.56
N GLY A 427 -12.23 -1.60 -5.45
CA GLY A 427 -11.64 -0.97 -4.27
C GLY A 427 -10.89 -1.94 -3.37
N HIS A 428 -10.22 -1.37 -2.38
CA HIS A 428 -9.49 -2.16 -1.38
C HIS A 428 -10.42 -2.72 -0.29
N GLY A 429 -11.64 -2.21 -0.16
CA GLY A 429 -12.67 -2.78 0.72
C GLY A 429 -12.96 -4.25 0.42
N GLU A 430 -12.81 -4.65 -0.84
CA GLU A 430 -12.95 -6.02 -1.31
C GLU A 430 -12.00 -7.03 -0.66
N LEU A 431 -10.89 -6.56 -0.10
CA LEU A 431 -9.95 -7.42 0.62
C LEU A 431 -10.61 -8.10 1.82
N ILE A 432 -11.71 -7.56 2.33
CA ILE A 432 -12.50 -8.15 3.42
C ILE A 432 -12.95 -9.60 3.10
N HIS A 433 -13.23 -9.89 1.83
CA HIS A 433 -13.62 -11.23 1.36
C HIS A 433 -12.44 -12.23 1.38
N LEU A 434 -11.21 -11.74 1.42
CA LEU A 434 -10.02 -12.57 1.55
C LEU A 434 -9.69 -12.89 3.01
N PHE A 435 -10.18 -12.10 3.98
CA PHE A 435 -9.87 -12.30 5.41
C PHE A 435 -10.43 -13.63 5.92
N ASP A 436 -11.60 -14.03 5.44
CA ASP A 436 -12.18 -15.33 5.77
C ASP A 436 -11.23 -16.48 5.37
N LYS A 437 -10.61 -16.37 4.18
CA LYS A 437 -9.63 -17.35 3.69
C LYS A 437 -8.32 -17.31 4.50
N ILE A 438 -7.89 -16.12 4.93
CA ILE A 438 -6.72 -15.98 5.81
C ILE A 438 -6.99 -16.67 7.16
N ALA A 439 -8.17 -16.49 7.76
CA ALA A 439 -8.53 -17.13 9.02
C ALA A 439 -8.68 -18.66 8.91
N ASP A 440 -8.99 -19.19 7.73
CA ASP A 440 -9.00 -20.63 7.45
C ASP A 440 -7.58 -21.18 7.28
N GLU A 441 -6.71 -20.47 6.57
CA GLU A 441 -5.31 -20.85 6.36
C GLU A 441 -4.48 -20.77 7.66
N PHE A 442 -4.82 -19.84 8.55
CA PHE A 442 -4.18 -19.67 9.85
C PHE A 442 -5.17 -19.87 11.01
N PRO A 443 -5.56 -21.12 11.34
CA PRO A 443 -6.58 -21.39 12.36
C PRO A 443 -6.24 -20.89 13.76
N SER A 444 -4.94 -20.79 14.12
CA SER A 444 -4.52 -20.27 15.42
C SER A 444 -4.37 -18.75 15.45
N ALA A 445 -4.58 -18.06 14.33
CA ALA A 445 -4.48 -16.60 14.26
C ALA A 445 -5.65 -15.94 15.01
N GLU A 446 -5.30 -15.02 15.89
CA GLU A 446 -6.23 -14.19 16.63
C GLU A 446 -6.27 -12.77 16.04
N CYS A 447 -5.15 -12.33 15.44
CA CYS A 447 -4.96 -10.98 14.95
C CYS A 447 -4.49 -10.98 13.49
N LEU A 448 -5.13 -10.15 12.66
CA LEU A 448 -4.65 -9.75 11.35
C LEU A 448 -4.10 -8.33 11.42
N HIS A 449 -2.82 -8.15 11.11
CA HIS A 449 -2.18 -6.85 10.99
C HIS A 449 -2.06 -6.47 9.51
N ILE A 450 -2.67 -5.36 9.09
CA ILE A 450 -2.58 -4.88 7.71
C ILE A 450 -1.52 -3.78 7.62
N ARG A 451 -0.66 -3.89 6.60
CA ARG A 451 0.37 -2.90 6.27
C ARG A 451 0.37 -2.59 4.78
N ASN A 452 0.69 -1.36 4.44
CA ASN A 452 0.91 -0.97 3.06
C ASN A 452 2.27 -1.42 2.51
N ILE A 453 2.28 -1.78 1.22
CA ILE A 453 3.49 -2.13 0.49
C ILE A 453 4.43 -0.93 0.28
N ASP A 454 3.87 0.28 0.20
CA ASP A 454 4.58 1.50 -0.13
C ASP A 454 4.98 2.36 1.09
N ASN A 455 4.65 1.92 2.31
CA ASN A 455 5.11 2.54 3.55
C ASN A 455 6.36 1.81 4.06
N VAL A 456 7.56 2.34 3.80
CA VAL A 456 8.85 1.69 4.12
C VAL A 456 9.50 2.33 5.34
N ILE A 457 9.54 1.61 6.46
CA ILE A 457 9.93 2.15 7.77
C ILE A 457 11.25 1.60 8.31
N GLY A 458 11.81 0.56 7.68
CA GLY A 458 13.08 -0.05 8.06
C GLY A 458 12.97 -1.09 9.17
N THR A 459 14.12 -1.47 9.74
CA THR A 459 14.25 -2.59 10.70
C THR A 459 14.96 -2.23 12.00
N SER A 460 15.16 -0.93 12.29
CA SER A 460 15.83 -0.55 13.54
C SER A 460 15.03 -1.00 14.78
N ASN A 461 15.75 -1.22 15.88
CA ASN A 461 15.13 -1.67 17.14
C ASN A 461 14.04 -0.70 17.63
N ASP A 462 14.26 0.61 17.45
CA ASP A 462 13.27 1.63 17.80
C ASP A 462 11.95 1.41 17.04
N ARG A 463 12.00 1.12 15.73
CA ARG A 463 10.78 0.83 14.94
C ARG A 463 10.08 -0.42 15.43
N SER A 464 10.85 -1.43 15.84
CA SER A 464 10.28 -2.66 16.40
C SER A 464 9.54 -2.38 17.70
N ASP A 465 10.19 -1.65 18.62
CA ASP A 465 9.61 -1.28 19.90
C ASP A 465 8.37 -0.37 19.72
N GLU A 466 8.39 0.57 18.77
CA GLU A 466 7.23 1.40 18.42
C GLU A 466 6.07 0.58 17.86
N LEU A 467 6.33 -0.38 16.96
CA LEU A 467 5.30 -1.23 16.37
C LEU A 467 4.72 -2.25 17.36
N ASN A 468 5.49 -2.62 18.39
CA ASN A 468 5.00 -3.48 19.46
C ASN A 468 3.91 -2.82 20.30
N VAL A 469 3.90 -1.50 20.44
CA VAL A 469 2.89 -0.79 21.26
C VAL A 469 1.46 -1.00 20.77
N PRO A 470 1.10 -0.71 19.50
CA PRO A 470 -0.27 -0.97 19.02
C PRO A 470 -0.61 -2.47 18.97
N ALA A 471 0.38 -3.35 18.70
CA ALA A 471 0.17 -4.79 18.73
C ALA A 471 -0.14 -5.31 20.15
N GLU A 472 0.58 -4.80 21.16
CA GLU A 472 0.35 -5.13 22.57
C GLU A 472 -0.96 -4.54 23.07
N ALA A 473 -1.31 -3.32 22.66
CA ALA A 473 -2.60 -2.72 22.92
C ALA A 473 -3.74 -3.59 22.39
N PHE A 474 -3.62 -4.09 21.15
CA PHE A 474 -4.60 -5.01 20.57
C PHE A 474 -4.73 -6.28 21.40
N ARG A 475 -3.61 -6.94 21.72
CA ARG A 475 -3.61 -8.18 22.50
C ARG A 475 -4.30 -7.99 23.85
N ILE A 476 -3.91 -6.96 24.60
CA ILE A 476 -4.44 -6.73 25.95
C ILE A 476 -5.91 -6.34 25.91
N VAL A 477 -6.31 -5.42 25.02
CA VAL A 477 -7.72 -5.03 24.89
C VAL A 477 -8.54 -6.26 24.53
N ARG A 478 -8.08 -7.09 23.58
CA ARG A 478 -8.74 -8.35 23.26
C ARG A 478 -8.86 -9.26 24.48
N ASP A 479 -7.77 -9.56 25.18
CA ASP A 479 -7.79 -10.45 26.35
C ASP A 479 -8.78 -9.94 27.43
N CYS A 480 -8.84 -8.63 27.66
CA CYS A 480 -9.80 -8.01 28.58
C CYS A 480 -11.24 -8.14 28.09
N ILE A 481 -11.51 -7.84 26.81
CA ILE A 481 -12.85 -7.92 26.23
C ILE A 481 -13.34 -9.38 26.20
N GLU A 482 -12.47 -10.32 25.87
CA GLU A 482 -12.71 -11.76 25.93
C GLU A 482 -13.12 -12.21 27.33
N TYR A 483 -12.38 -11.78 28.35
CA TYR A 483 -12.74 -12.05 29.74
C TYR A 483 -14.13 -11.50 30.10
N LEU A 484 -14.43 -10.27 29.70
CA LEU A 484 -15.72 -9.63 29.98
C LEU A 484 -16.88 -10.27 29.18
N ARG A 485 -16.65 -10.67 27.93
CA ARG A 485 -17.62 -11.42 27.10
C ARG A 485 -18.09 -12.68 27.84
N ALA A 486 -17.14 -13.49 28.32
CA ALA A 486 -17.44 -14.71 29.07
C ALA A 486 -18.26 -14.44 30.34
N LYS A 487 -17.98 -13.33 31.05
CA LYS A 487 -18.73 -12.97 32.26
C LYS A 487 -20.15 -12.50 31.99
N ILE A 488 -20.39 -11.86 30.86
CA ILE A 488 -21.74 -11.49 30.42
C ILE A 488 -22.51 -12.73 29.98
N GLU A 489 -21.87 -13.67 29.29
CA GLU A 489 -22.49 -14.96 28.93
C GLU A 489 -22.88 -15.76 30.18
N ASP A 490 -21.98 -15.88 31.17
CA ASP A 490 -22.26 -16.54 32.45
C ASP A 490 -23.47 -15.89 33.15
N LEU A 491 -23.58 -14.55 33.10
CA LEU A 491 -24.70 -13.80 33.69
C LEU A 491 -26.03 -14.10 32.97
N LEU A 492 -26.04 -14.06 31.63
CA LEU A 492 -27.26 -14.19 30.82
C LEU A 492 -27.75 -15.64 30.68
N PHE A 493 -26.84 -16.61 30.68
CA PHE A 493 -27.15 -18.01 30.35
C PHE A 493 -27.00 -18.99 31.53
N SER A 494 -26.79 -18.51 32.75
CA SER A 494 -26.73 -19.39 33.94
C SER A 494 -28.02 -20.20 34.15
N GLU A 495 -27.87 -21.49 34.49
CA GLU A 495 -29.00 -22.42 34.68
C GLU A 495 -29.84 -22.11 35.94
N ASN A 496 -29.27 -21.41 36.93
CA ASN A 496 -29.93 -21.03 38.18
C ASN A 496 -30.63 -19.66 38.06
N LYS A 497 -31.80 -19.64 37.40
CA LYS A 497 -32.62 -18.43 37.17
C LYS A 497 -33.33 -17.86 38.41
N CYS A 498 -33.24 -18.52 39.57
CA CYS A 498 -33.90 -18.09 40.79
C CYS A 498 -32.98 -17.11 41.55
N GLU A 499 -33.28 -15.81 41.46
CA GLU A 499 -32.57 -14.69 42.10
C GLU A 499 -31.22 -14.29 41.46
N ILE A 500 -31.21 -14.03 40.15
CA ILE A 500 -30.04 -13.41 39.50
C ILE A 500 -30.01 -11.92 39.85
N SER A 501 -29.07 -11.48 40.67
CA SER A 501 -28.65 -10.08 40.63
C SER A 501 -28.08 -9.82 39.24
N LEU A 502 -28.64 -8.87 38.47
CA LEU A 502 -28.18 -8.53 37.11
C LEU A 502 -26.89 -7.71 37.13
N ARG A 503 -25.94 -8.17 37.94
CA ARG A 503 -24.66 -7.57 38.25
C ARG A 503 -23.57 -8.62 38.25
N ILE A 504 -22.41 -8.27 37.70
CA ILE A 504 -21.23 -9.13 37.73
C ILE A 504 -20.50 -8.90 39.07
N HIS A 505 -20.54 -9.89 39.96
CA HIS A 505 -19.94 -9.81 41.31
C HIS A 505 -18.46 -10.26 41.38
N ASP A 506 -17.85 -10.52 40.24
CA ASP A 506 -16.45 -10.94 40.15
C ASP A 506 -15.48 -9.75 40.35
N LYS A 507 -14.57 -9.87 41.33
CA LYS A 507 -13.56 -8.82 41.61
C LYS A 507 -12.58 -8.65 40.47
N ILE A 508 -12.25 -9.72 39.74
CA ILE A 508 -11.34 -9.64 38.60
C ILE A 508 -11.98 -8.82 37.48
N SER A 509 -13.28 -9.01 37.23
CA SER A 509 -14.05 -8.20 36.27
C SER A 509 -13.98 -6.72 36.61
N LEU A 510 -14.04 -6.35 37.89
CA LEU A 510 -13.91 -4.96 38.31
C LEU A 510 -12.50 -4.42 38.01
N GLN A 511 -11.46 -5.22 38.25
CA GLN A 511 -10.08 -4.84 37.93
C GLN A 511 -9.85 -4.69 36.42
N VAL A 512 -10.43 -5.58 35.62
CA VAL A 512 -10.37 -5.49 34.15
C VAL A 512 -11.12 -4.24 33.66
N LEU A 513 -12.29 -3.96 34.23
CA LEU A 513 -13.07 -2.78 33.89
C LEU A 513 -12.37 -1.48 34.30
N ASP A 514 -11.76 -1.44 35.50
CA ASP A 514 -10.94 -0.33 35.98
C ASP A 514 -9.71 -0.12 35.09
N TYR A 515 -9.04 -1.21 34.67
CA TYR A 515 -7.95 -1.13 33.70
C TYR A 515 -8.39 -0.50 32.38
N LEU A 516 -9.50 -0.97 31.80
CA LEU A 516 -10.03 -0.43 30.55
C LEU A 516 -10.53 1.02 30.70
N SER A 517 -10.98 1.41 31.90
CA SER A 517 -11.40 2.78 32.18
C SER A 517 -10.28 3.81 32.03
N GLN A 518 -9.02 3.39 32.13
CA GLN A 518 -7.85 4.27 31.94
C GLN A 518 -7.69 4.73 30.47
N PHE A 519 -8.39 4.09 29.52
CA PHE A 519 -8.40 4.47 28.11
C PHE A 519 -9.46 5.52 27.77
N ILE A 520 -10.36 5.88 28.68
CA ILE A 520 -11.40 6.89 28.41
C ILE A 520 -11.18 8.16 29.23
N ASP A 521 -12.08 9.14 29.07
CA ASP A 521 -12.07 10.35 29.90
C ASP A 521 -12.15 10.01 31.40
N ASN A 522 -11.32 10.65 32.21
CA ASN A 522 -11.18 10.32 33.62
C ASN A 522 -12.46 10.60 34.42
N ASN A 523 -13.26 11.61 34.05
CA ASN A 523 -14.52 11.88 34.75
C ASN A 523 -15.55 10.79 34.43
N LEU A 524 -15.65 10.39 33.16
CA LEU A 524 -16.53 9.28 32.75
C LEU A 524 -16.11 7.96 33.41
N ALA A 525 -14.81 7.69 33.50
CA ALA A 525 -14.27 6.51 34.18
C ALA A 525 -14.65 6.49 35.67
N GLN A 526 -14.43 7.59 36.39
CA GLN A 526 -14.76 7.71 37.82
C GLN A 526 -16.27 7.58 38.06
N GLU A 527 -17.10 8.20 37.22
CA GLU A 527 -18.56 8.05 37.27
C GLU A 527 -18.97 6.59 37.06
N GLY A 528 -18.40 5.92 36.04
CA GLY A 528 -18.69 4.52 35.73
C GLY A 528 -18.31 3.58 36.88
N LEU A 529 -17.10 3.71 37.42
CA LEU A 529 -16.61 2.87 38.51
C LEU A 529 -17.38 3.09 39.81
N LYS A 530 -17.80 4.32 40.11
CA LYS A 530 -18.58 4.65 41.30
C LYS A 530 -19.92 3.89 41.35
N ILE A 531 -20.53 3.62 40.19
CA ILE A 531 -21.79 2.86 40.08
C ILE A 531 -21.65 1.40 40.59
N CYS A 532 -20.42 0.86 40.59
CA CYS A 532 -20.13 -0.48 41.10
C CYS A 532 -20.16 -0.58 42.63
N TYR A 533 -20.25 0.54 43.35
CA TYR A 533 -20.22 0.59 44.82
C TYR A 533 -21.56 1.08 45.39
N ASP A 534 -21.88 0.63 46.60
CA ASP A 534 -23.02 1.14 47.37
C ASP A 534 -22.70 2.48 48.07
N ASN A 535 -23.69 3.07 48.75
CA ASN A 535 -23.52 4.32 49.49
C ASN A 535 -22.51 4.23 50.66
N LYS A 536 -22.15 3.02 51.08
CA LYS A 536 -21.14 2.74 52.12
C LYS A 536 -19.76 2.41 51.52
N ASN A 537 -19.60 2.57 50.21
CA ASN A 537 -18.38 2.28 49.45
C ASN A 537 -17.99 0.79 49.44
N ASN A 538 -18.96 -0.12 49.61
CA ASN A 538 -18.75 -1.56 49.42
C ASN A 538 -19.03 -1.93 47.96
N PHE A 539 -18.19 -2.80 47.39
CA PHE A 539 -18.41 -3.31 46.04
C PHE A 539 -19.72 -4.11 45.99
N ASN A 540 -20.66 -3.64 45.16
CA ASN A 540 -21.99 -4.21 45.01
C ASN A 540 -22.19 -4.85 43.63
N GLY A 541 -21.11 -5.28 42.96
CA GLY A 541 -21.16 -5.83 41.60
C GLY A 541 -21.23 -4.77 40.50
N ILE A 542 -20.92 -5.17 39.27
CA ILE A 542 -20.90 -4.32 38.08
C ILE A 542 -22.24 -4.43 37.36
N PRO A 543 -23.07 -3.37 37.34
CA PRO A 543 -24.29 -3.36 36.54
C PRO A 543 -24.04 -2.89 35.10
N PHE A 544 -25.01 -3.07 34.20
CA PHE A 544 -24.84 -2.73 32.78
C PHE A 544 -24.55 -1.24 32.56
N GLN A 545 -25.04 -0.35 33.43
CA GLN A 545 -24.81 1.09 33.32
C GLN A 545 -23.33 1.44 33.51
N ALA A 546 -22.67 0.82 34.49
CA ALA A 546 -21.24 0.99 34.71
C ALA A 546 -20.44 0.46 33.51
N PHE A 547 -20.86 -0.70 33.00
CA PHE A 547 -20.26 -1.33 31.84
C PHE A 547 -20.37 -0.45 30.58
N HIS A 548 -21.58 0.00 30.24
CA HIS A 548 -21.83 0.87 29.08
C HIS A 548 -21.14 2.23 29.22
N LYS A 549 -21.10 2.79 30.43
CA LYS A 549 -20.36 4.04 30.71
C LYS A 549 -18.87 3.90 30.41
N ILE A 550 -18.25 2.75 30.69
CA ILE A 550 -16.81 2.55 30.48
C ILE A 550 -16.53 2.01 29.07
N ILE A 551 -17.07 0.85 28.75
CA ILE A 551 -16.81 0.13 27.49
C ILE A 551 -17.51 0.80 26.31
N GLY A 552 -18.74 1.27 26.50
CA GLY A 552 -19.47 1.99 25.47
C GLY A 552 -18.79 3.31 25.07
N ASN A 553 -18.16 4.01 26.01
CA ASN A 553 -17.35 5.20 25.68
C ASN A 553 -15.99 4.84 25.04
N LEU A 554 -15.39 3.71 25.41
CA LEU A 554 -14.15 3.24 24.77
C LEU A 554 -14.37 2.96 23.27
N PHE A 555 -15.46 2.27 22.93
CA PHE A 555 -15.79 1.88 21.56
C PHE A 555 -16.74 2.84 20.83
N HIS A 556 -17.26 3.86 21.52
CA HIS A 556 -18.24 4.83 20.98
C HIS A 556 -19.55 4.16 20.53
N TRP A 557 -20.11 3.31 21.39
CA TRP A 557 -21.43 2.72 21.19
C TRP A 557 -22.54 3.76 21.31
N GLN A 558 -23.68 3.48 20.67
CA GLN A 558 -24.88 4.30 20.87
C GLN A 558 -25.36 4.19 22.32
N PRO A 559 -26.00 5.24 22.85
CA PRO A 559 -26.77 5.14 24.09
C PRO A 559 -27.78 4.00 23.99
N LEU A 560 -27.91 3.21 25.05
CA LEU A 560 -28.97 2.21 25.15
C LEU A 560 -30.34 2.91 25.11
N SER A 561 -31.32 2.28 24.47
CA SER A 561 -32.69 2.81 24.46
C SER A 561 -33.24 2.81 25.89
N PRO A 562 -33.88 3.91 26.35
CA PRO A 562 -34.49 3.98 27.67
C PRO A 562 -35.68 3.02 27.83
N SER A 563 -36.16 2.42 26.74
CA SER A 563 -37.23 1.41 26.77
C SER A 563 -36.77 0.01 27.16
N LEU A 564 -35.46 -0.28 27.13
CA LEU A 564 -34.93 -1.61 27.41
C LEU A 564 -34.97 -1.88 28.92
N ASN A 565 -35.39 -3.09 29.30
CA ASN A 565 -35.22 -3.57 30.67
C ASN A 565 -33.75 -3.96 30.94
N GLU A 566 -33.42 -4.33 32.18
CA GLU A 566 -32.02 -4.66 32.56
C GLU A 566 -31.46 -5.87 31.80
N ILE A 567 -32.28 -6.90 31.53
CA ILE A 567 -31.86 -8.10 30.79
C ILE A 567 -31.63 -7.73 29.32
N GLU A 568 -32.59 -7.05 28.70
CA GLU A 568 -32.48 -6.56 27.31
C GLU A 568 -31.26 -5.63 27.12
N SER A 569 -30.93 -4.85 28.16
CA SER A 569 -29.74 -3.99 28.16
C SER A 569 -28.44 -4.80 28.18
N TRP A 570 -28.39 -5.89 28.94
CA TRP A 570 -27.26 -6.82 28.92
C TRP A 570 -27.18 -7.61 27.61
N GLU A 571 -28.31 -8.05 27.05
CA GLU A 571 -28.36 -8.70 25.73
C GLU A 571 -27.83 -7.77 24.64
N GLN A 572 -28.31 -6.52 24.59
CA GLN A 572 -27.81 -5.51 23.65
C GLN A 572 -26.31 -5.24 23.86
N THR A 573 -25.86 -5.14 25.11
CA THR A 573 -24.44 -5.00 25.45
C THR A 573 -23.62 -6.18 24.94
N LEU A 574 -24.11 -7.42 25.10
CA LEU A 574 -23.44 -8.60 24.58
C LEU A 574 -23.34 -8.55 23.05
N THR A 575 -24.39 -8.14 22.33
CA THR A 575 -24.33 -8.03 20.86
C THR A 575 -23.26 -7.05 20.38
N TRP A 576 -23.07 -5.92 21.08
CA TRP A 576 -21.99 -4.98 20.78
C TRP A 576 -20.62 -5.53 21.18
N MET A 577 -20.53 -6.19 22.33
CA MET A 577 -19.29 -6.87 22.74
C MET A 577 -18.88 -7.93 21.73
N GLU A 578 -19.80 -8.67 21.11
CA GLU A 578 -19.50 -9.70 20.11
C GLU A 578 -18.95 -9.14 18.78
N GLN A 579 -19.04 -7.83 18.53
CA GLN A 579 -18.40 -7.21 17.36
C GLN A 579 -16.87 -7.33 17.46
N PRO A 580 -16.18 -7.55 16.33
CA PRO A 580 -14.73 -7.74 16.34
C PRO A 580 -14.01 -6.47 16.76
N ILE A 581 -12.86 -6.63 17.41
CA ILE A 581 -11.99 -5.52 17.80
C ILE A 581 -11.16 -5.05 16.61
N SER A 582 -11.10 -3.74 16.44
CA SER A 582 -10.26 -3.07 15.45
C SER A 582 -9.42 -1.98 16.12
N ILE A 583 -8.09 -2.05 15.98
CA ILE A 583 -7.19 -1.01 16.46
C ILE A 583 -6.44 -0.41 15.28
N PHE A 584 -6.61 0.90 15.09
CA PHE A 584 -5.92 1.68 14.06
C PHE A 584 -4.86 2.57 14.70
N GLY A 585 -3.61 2.42 14.28
CA GLY A 585 -2.58 3.40 14.54
C GLY A 585 -2.73 4.57 13.59
N VAL A 586 -2.83 5.79 14.14
CA VAL A 586 -2.96 7.04 13.38
C VAL A 586 -1.81 7.97 13.71
N VAL A 587 -1.27 8.67 12.72
CA VAL A 587 -0.12 9.58 12.93
C VAL A 587 -0.58 11.01 13.03
N ARG A 588 0.17 11.84 13.77
CA ARG A 588 0.00 13.29 13.72
C ARG A 588 0.12 13.78 12.28
N LYS A 589 -0.86 14.58 11.86
CA LYS A 589 -0.94 15.12 10.51
C LYS A 589 0.06 16.26 10.32
N GLU A 590 0.79 16.24 9.20
CA GLU A 590 1.59 17.37 8.70
C GLU A 590 0.89 18.10 7.56
N VAL A 591 1.37 19.30 7.20
CA VAL A 591 0.78 20.14 6.13
C VAL A 591 0.75 19.43 4.77
N ALA A 592 1.73 18.57 4.50
CA ALA A 592 1.84 17.80 3.27
C ALA A 592 0.91 16.57 3.23
N ASP A 593 0.34 16.17 4.37
CA ASP A 593 -0.55 15.00 4.44
C ASP A 593 -1.94 15.37 3.93
N ILE A 594 -2.15 15.13 2.64
CA ILE A 594 -3.46 15.23 1.99
C ILE A 594 -4.08 13.83 1.96
N GLY A 595 -5.25 13.71 2.60
CA GLY A 595 -6.09 12.51 2.61
C GLY A 595 -6.93 12.42 3.88
N GLY A 596 -7.66 11.32 4.01
CA GLY A 596 -8.63 11.10 5.07
C GLY A 596 -8.01 10.81 6.44
N GLY A 597 -8.87 10.55 7.43
CA GLY A 597 -8.45 10.33 8.80
C GLY A 597 -9.59 10.03 9.77
N PRO A 598 -9.28 9.93 11.07
CA PRO A 598 -10.27 9.57 12.10
C PRO A 598 -11.21 10.76 12.41
N ILE A 599 -12.51 10.52 12.28
CA ILE A 599 -13.59 11.50 12.50
C ILE A 599 -14.76 10.89 13.26
N PHE A 600 -15.60 11.77 13.82
CA PHE A 600 -16.97 11.46 14.20
C PHE A 600 -17.88 11.75 13.00
N ALA A 601 -18.75 10.82 12.65
CA ALA A 601 -19.68 10.92 11.53
C ALA A 601 -21.11 10.61 11.96
N THR A 602 -22.07 11.12 11.19
CA THR A 602 -23.45 10.64 11.22
C THR A 602 -23.74 9.86 9.95
N LEU A 603 -24.13 8.59 10.09
CA LEU A 603 -24.55 7.75 8.97
C LEU A 603 -25.93 8.18 8.45
N PRO A 604 -26.33 7.76 7.24
CA PRO A 604 -27.63 8.15 6.67
C PRO A 604 -28.85 7.79 7.53
N ASP A 605 -28.75 6.75 8.37
CA ASP A 605 -29.80 6.32 9.31
C ASP A 605 -29.81 7.12 10.63
N GLY A 606 -28.96 8.14 10.76
CA GLY A 606 -28.80 8.96 11.95
C GLY A 606 -27.84 8.38 13.00
N THR A 607 -27.26 7.19 12.77
CA THR A 607 -26.32 6.58 13.70
C THR A 607 -25.03 7.40 13.78
N LYS A 608 -24.61 7.75 14.99
CA LYS A 608 -23.38 8.53 15.22
C LYS A 608 -22.21 7.62 15.49
N ILE A 609 -21.17 7.64 14.66
CA ILE A 609 -20.06 6.70 14.78
C ILE A 609 -18.72 7.40 14.83
N LYS A 610 -17.73 6.66 15.31
CA LYS A 610 -16.32 6.93 15.03
C LYS A 610 -15.93 6.18 13.76
N LEU A 611 -15.27 6.86 12.83
CA LEU A 611 -14.94 6.34 11.49
C LEU A 611 -13.56 6.80 11.04
N CYS A 612 -12.81 5.93 10.38
CA CYS A 612 -11.64 6.32 9.59
C CYS A 612 -12.07 6.53 8.14
N ILE A 613 -12.35 7.76 7.76
CA ILE A 613 -12.93 8.11 6.45
C ILE A 613 -11.81 8.39 5.43
N GLU A 614 -12.04 8.05 4.15
CA GLU A 614 -11.24 8.57 3.05
C GLU A 614 -11.77 9.93 2.55
N MET A 615 -10.88 10.84 2.16
CA MET A 615 -11.27 12.20 1.74
C MET A 615 -12.30 12.25 0.59
N PRO A 616 -12.30 11.36 -0.42
CA PRO A 616 -13.35 11.35 -1.45
C PRO A 616 -14.77 11.04 -0.94
N HIS A 617 -14.89 10.52 0.28
CA HIS A 617 -16.17 10.21 0.92
C HIS A 617 -16.74 11.39 1.72
N SER A 618 -15.97 12.44 1.94
CA SER A 618 -16.47 13.70 2.50
C SER A 618 -16.98 14.64 1.42
N SER A 619 -17.90 15.53 1.79
CA SER A 619 -18.30 16.65 0.92
C SER A 619 -17.08 17.56 0.64
N GLU A 620 -17.15 18.41 -0.39
CA GLU A 620 -16.06 19.36 -0.67
C GLU A 620 -15.85 20.35 0.50
N GLU A 621 -16.94 20.78 1.12
CA GLU A 621 -16.93 21.64 2.32
C GLU A 621 -16.23 20.94 3.49
N ASP A 622 -16.67 19.73 3.84
CA ASP A 622 -16.06 18.91 4.90
C ASP A 622 -14.59 18.59 4.60
N SER A 623 -14.26 18.30 3.34
CA SER A 623 -12.89 18.00 2.92
C SER A 623 -11.96 19.18 3.18
N ASN A 624 -12.41 20.38 2.84
CA ASN A 624 -11.66 21.61 3.07
C ASN A 624 -11.57 21.94 4.56
N GLU A 625 -12.67 21.78 5.29
CA GLU A 625 -12.76 22.09 6.72
C GLU A 625 -11.91 21.15 7.58
N TYR A 626 -11.87 19.85 7.27
CA TYR A 626 -11.22 18.84 8.10
C TYR A 626 -9.88 18.36 7.53
N PHE A 627 -9.79 18.11 6.22
CA PHE A 627 -8.63 17.46 5.60
C PHE A 627 -7.70 18.41 4.82
N GLY A 628 -8.07 19.68 4.64
CA GLY A 628 -7.20 20.70 4.07
C GLY A 628 -5.90 20.94 4.86
N SER A 629 -4.99 21.75 4.30
CA SER A 629 -3.69 22.09 4.92
C SER A 629 -3.81 22.79 6.28
N ARG A 630 -4.94 23.46 6.53
CA ARG A 630 -5.33 24.06 7.83
C ARG A 630 -6.60 23.44 8.41
N GLY A 631 -6.92 22.21 7.99
CA GLY A 631 -8.13 21.53 8.40
C GLY A 631 -8.13 21.14 9.88
N LYS A 632 -9.31 20.91 10.44
CA LYS A 632 -9.53 20.55 11.85
C LYS A 632 -9.05 19.14 12.21
N SER A 633 -8.84 18.25 11.24
CA SER A 633 -8.32 16.91 11.51
C SER A 633 -6.88 16.98 12.02
N THR A 634 -6.63 16.31 13.15
CA THR A 634 -5.33 16.33 13.83
C THR A 634 -4.44 15.15 13.45
N HIS A 635 -5.02 14.11 12.87
CA HIS A 635 -4.34 12.85 12.57
C HIS A 635 -4.67 12.34 11.17
N PHE A 636 -3.77 11.53 10.64
CA PHE A 636 -3.84 10.89 9.33
C PHE A 636 -3.79 9.37 9.50
N ASN A 637 -4.41 8.63 8.56
CA ASN A 637 -4.39 7.17 8.56
C ASN A 637 -3.17 6.61 7.77
N PRO A 638 -2.14 6.06 8.43
CA PRO A 638 -0.98 5.47 7.77
C PRO A 638 -1.23 4.07 7.20
N VAL A 639 -2.45 3.53 7.35
CA VAL A 639 -2.79 2.12 7.09
C VAL A 639 -1.93 1.18 7.94
N LEU A 640 -2.04 1.37 9.25
CA LEU A 640 -1.45 0.53 10.28
C LEU A 640 -2.59 0.07 11.18
N ALA A 641 -3.07 -1.15 10.98
CA ALA A 641 -4.29 -1.59 11.63
C ALA A 641 -4.28 -3.07 12.00
N PHE A 642 -4.83 -3.38 13.17
CA PHE A 642 -4.89 -4.69 13.79
C PHE A 642 -6.34 -5.10 13.98
N PHE A 643 -6.70 -6.30 13.53
CA PHE A 643 -8.07 -6.78 13.43
C PHE A 643 -8.23 -8.14 14.09
N GLU A 644 -9.34 -8.36 14.76
CA GLU A 644 -9.68 -9.65 15.36
C GLU A 644 -10.12 -10.66 14.29
N LEU A 645 -9.38 -11.76 14.12
CA LEU A 645 -9.78 -12.86 13.24
C LEU A 645 -10.68 -13.88 13.94
N ARG A 646 -10.58 -13.96 15.27
CA ARG A 646 -11.30 -14.92 16.10
C ARG A 646 -11.69 -14.32 17.45
N THR A 647 -12.99 -14.32 17.72
CA THR A 647 -13.60 -13.98 19.01
C THR A 647 -13.61 -15.21 19.93
N ASN A 648 -14.17 -15.08 21.13
CA ASN A 648 -14.33 -16.12 22.15
C ASN A 648 -14.75 -17.52 21.67
N LYS A 649 -14.40 -18.52 22.48
CA LYS A 649 -15.10 -19.80 22.60
C LYS A 649 -16.26 -19.62 23.58
N ARG A 650 -17.51 -19.82 23.14
CA ARG A 650 -18.63 -19.70 24.08
C ARG A 650 -18.50 -20.74 25.19
N SER A 651 -18.79 -20.37 26.43
CA SER A 651 -18.54 -21.23 27.61
C SER A 651 -19.24 -22.60 27.52
N PHE A 652 -20.30 -22.72 26.72
CA PHE A 652 -21.06 -23.94 26.45
C PHE A 652 -20.59 -24.77 25.24
N GLU A 653 -19.64 -24.28 24.43
CA GLU A 653 -19.14 -25.00 23.25
C GLU A 653 -18.13 -26.10 23.66
N LYS A 654 -18.40 -27.36 23.28
CA LYS A 654 -17.62 -28.54 23.72
C LYS A 654 -16.28 -28.75 22.99
N GLU A 655 -16.01 -28.08 21.87
CA GLU A 655 -14.80 -28.30 21.07
C GLU A 655 -13.56 -27.57 21.63
N ASN A 656 -12.39 -28.17 21.44
CA ASN A 656 -11.12 -27.70 22.02
C ASN A 656 -10.40 -26.68 21.11
N SER A 657 -9.98 -25.58 21.74
CA SER A 657 -8.79 -24.74 21.46
C SER A 657 -8.83 -23.57 20.47
N ILE A 658 -9.89 -23.32 19.69
CA ILE A 658 -9.90 -22.22 18.70
C ILE A 658 -11.21 -21.41 18.82
N GLY A 659 -11.10 -20.10 19.05
CA GLY A 659 -12.23 -19.18 19.16
C GLY A 659 -13.07 -19.04 17.88
N LYS A 660 -14.30 -18.51 18.00
CA LYS A 660 -15.24 -18.34 16.88
C LYS A 660 -14.66 -17.42 15.81
N LYS A 661 -14.63 -17.92 14.56
CA LYS A 661 -14.15 -17.18 13.39
C LYS A 661 -14.99 -15.91 13.18
N VAL A 662 -14.32 -14.77 13.02
CA VAL A 662 -14.95 -13.54 12.52
C VAL A 662 -15.17 -13.71 11.02
N ILE A 663 -16.43 -13.64 10.60
CA ILE A 663 -16.80 -13.73 9.18
C ILE A 663 -16.94 -12.29 8.66
N TYR A 664 -15.83 -11.77 8.17
CA TYR A 664 -15.72 -10.37 7.77
C TYR A 664 -16.60 -10.04 6.55
N SER A 665 -16.88 -11.03 5.70
CA SER A 665 -17.84 -10.88 4.59
C SER A 665 -19.27 -10.56 5.06
N LYS A 666 -19.66 -10.92 6.29
CA LYS A 666 -20.96 -10.57 6.90
C LYS A 666 -20.99 -9.22 7.60
N LEU A 667 -19.83 -8.60 7.80
CA LEU A 667 -19.69 -7.26 8.37
C LEU A 667 -19.60 -6.18 7.29
N PHE A 668 -19.73 -6.58 6.02
CA PHE A 668 -19.76 -5.65 4.91
C PHE A 668 -20.95 -4.71 5.06
N ASP A 669 -20.66 -3.43 5.26
CA ASP A 669 -21.66 -2.39 5.43
C ASP A 669 -21.79 -1.60 4.13
N GLU A 670 -22.95 -1.77 3.50
CA GLU A 670 -23.25 -1.24 2.18
C GLU A 670 -23.31 0.29 2.12
N ARG A 671 -23.28 0.96 3.28
CA ARG A 671 -23.21 2.42 3.37
C ARG A 671 -21.84 2.97 2.97
N PHE A 672 -20.77 2.16 3.07
CA PHE A 672 -19.39 2.59 2.82
C PHE A 672 -18.92 2.26 1.40
N TRP A 673 -19.34 3.06 0.42
CA TRP A 673 -18.87 2.94 -0.97
C TRP A 673 -18.82 4.29 -1.72
N LEU A 674 -17.86 4.43 -2.62
CA LEU A 674 -17.58 5.61 -3.42
C LEU A 674 -18.09 5.43 -4.85
N LEU A 675 -18.72 6.48 -5.39
CA LEU A 675 -18.83 6.68 -6.83
C LEU A 675 -17.53 7.30 -7.34
N THR A 676 -16.57 6.45 -7.68
CA THR A 676 -15.28 6.91 -8.20
C THR A 676 -15.45 7.41 -9.63
N LYS A 677 -15.02 8.65 -9.88
CA LYS A 677 -14.98 9.28 -11.22
C LYS A 677 -13.53 9.47 -11.61
N ARG A 678 -13.12 8.92 -12.75
CA ARG A 678 -11.73 8.96 -13.24
C ARG A 678 -11.68 9.05 -14.76
N GLU A 679 -10.50 9.30 -15.28
CA GLU A 679 -10.22 9.18 -16.70
C GLU A 679 -9.60 7.82 -17.01
N TYR A 680 -10.09 7.15 -18.05
CA TYR A 680 -9.54 5.91 -18.59
C TYR A 680 -9.26 6.12 -20.07
N LYS A 681 -7.97 6.09 -20.47
CA LYS A 681 -7.52 6.33 -21.86
C LYS A 681 -8.09 7.63 -22.47
N GLY A 682 -8.10 8.75 -21.74
CA GLY A 682 -8.66 10.01 -22.25
C GLY A 682 -10.16 10.19 -22.03
N ILE A 683 -10.88 9.15 -21.60
CA ILE A 683 -12.34 9.15 -21.50
C ILE A 683 -12.78 9.18 -20.03
N PRO A 684 -13.67 10.12 -19.63
CA PRO A 684 -14.22 10.12 -18.28
C PRO A 684 -15.13 8.90 -18.07
N VAL A 685 -14.85 8.15 -17.01
CA VAL A 685 -15.56 6.95 -16.59
C VAL A 685 -15.87 7.03 -15.10
N CYS A 686 -16.87 6.28 -14.66
CA CYS A 686 -17.15 6.07 -13.25
C CYS A 686 -17.27 4.59 -12.89
N TYR A 687 -17.10 4.25 -11.62
CA TYR A 687 -17.27 2.89 -11.12
C TYR A 687 -17.51 2.88 -9.61
N HIS A 688 -18.05 1.76 -9.13
CA HIS A 688 -18.30 1.48 -7.70
C HIS A 688 -17.00 1.06 -7.01
N GLU A 689 -16.63 1.72 -5.92
CA GLU A 689 -15.41 1.44 -5.15
C GLU A 689 -15.70 1.33 -3.66
N THR A 690 -15.22 0.28 -2.99
CA THR A 690 -15.35 0.08 -1.54
C THR A 690 -14.04 0.39 -0.82
N VAL A 691 -14.14 0.93 0.39
CA VAL A 691 -13.01 1.40 1.18
C VAL A 691 -12.86 0.53 2.43
N LEU A 692 -11.74 -0.19 2.51
CA LEU A 692 -11.46 -1.11 3.63
C LEU A 692 -11.46 -0.38 4.97
N HIS A 693 -10.77 0.76 5.07
CA HIS A 693 -10.63 1.51 6.33
C HIS A 693 -11.97 1.93 6.91
N GLU A 694 -12.98 2.14 6.07
CA GLU A 694 -14.32 2.47 6.52
C GLU A 694 -15.10 1.22 6.91
N LEU A 695 -14.97 0.12 6.17
CA LEU A 695 -15.63 -1.16 6.49
C LEU A 695 -15.15 -1.79 7.81
N ILE A 696 -13.87 -1.65 8.16
CA ILE A 696 -13.30 -2.27 9.38
C ILE A 696 -12.82 -1.24 10.42
N GLY A 697 -12.81 0.04 10.06
CA GLY A 697 -12.45 1.16 10.94
C GLY A 697 -13.66 2.05 11.24
N ASN A 698 -14.81 1.44 11.50
CA ASN A 698 -16.02 2.11 11.97
C ASN A 698 -16.54 1.51 13.28
N SER A 699 -17.13 2.32 14.15
CA SER A 699 -17.75 1.84 15.39
C SER A 699 -19.18 1.32 15.25
N ALA A 700 -19.74 1.24 14.03
CA ALA A 700 -21.05 0.64 13.79
C ALA A 700 -21.00 -0.89 13.78
N THR A 701 -19.92 -1.45 13.22
CA THR A 701 -19.74 -2.89 12.98
C THR A 701 -18.53 -3.48 13.70
N THR A 702 -17.68 -2.63 14.29
CA THR A 702 -16.48 -3.06 15.01
C THR A 702 -16.32 -2.32 16.33
N ASN A 703 -15.68 -2.97 17.30
CA ASN A 703 -15.20 -2.35 18.53
C ASN A 703 -13.88 -1.61 18.22
N LEU A 704 -14.02 -0.37 17.75
CA LEU A 704 -12.93 0.43 17.18
C LEU A 704 -12.17 1.26 18.21
N ILE A 705 -10.84 1.23 18.16
CA ILE A 705 -9.94 2.13 18.90
C ILE A 705 -8.95 2.78 17.93
N PHE A 706 -8.77 4.10 18.06
CA PHE A 706 -7.67 4.83 17.43
C PHE A 706 -6.56 5.08 18.44
N ILE A 707 -5.32 4.80 18.04
CA ILE A 707 -4.12 5.04 18.85
C ILE A 707 -3.19 5.96 18.07
N GLU A 708 -2.78 7.07 18.67
CA GLU A 708 -1.71 7.90 18.13
C GLU A 708 -0.41 7.10 18.11
N VAL A 709 0.22 6.95 16.95
CA VAL A 709 1.51 6.28 16.78
C VAL A 709 2.59 7.26 16.32
N PRO A 710 3.87 7.00 16.62
CA PRO A 710 4.98 7.80 16.17
C PRO A 710 5.01 7.90 14.64
N ARG A 711 5.33 9.10 14.13
CA ARG A 711 5.40 9.35 12.68
C ARG A 711 6.50 8.55 11.99
N THR A 712 7.48 8.08 12.75
CA THR A 712 8.48 7.09 12.34
C THR A 712 7.86 5.79 11.77
N LEU A 713 6.64 5.42 12.15
CA LEU A 713 5.93 4.28 11.54
C LEU A 713 5.22 4.64 10.21
N PHE A 714 5.41 5.86 9.71
CA PHE A 714 4.78 6.36 8.49
C PHE A 714 5.77 7.09 7.59
N ARG A 715 6.21 6.39 6.55
CA ARG A 715 7.12 6.85 5.52
C ARG A 715 6.66 6.32 4.14
N PRO A 716 5.53 6.85 3.62
CA PRO A 716 4.93 6.38 2.38
C PRO A 716 5.65 6.93 1.15
N HIS A 717 5.70 6.12 0.10
CA HIS A 717 6.12 6.54 -1.24
C HIS A 717 4.90 6.73 -2.13
N LYS A 718 4.42 7.96 -2.31
CA LYS A 718 3.27 8.26 -3.18
C LYS A 718 3.69 8.43 -4.64
N SER A 719 4.87 9.01 -4.87
CA SER A 719 5.44 9.29 -6.19
C SER A 719 6.81 8.65 -6.37
N PHE A 720 7.27 8.50 -7.62
CA PHE A 720 8.63 8.05 -7.93
C PHE A 720 9.69 8.93 -7.28
N PHE A 721 9.47 10.25 -7.26
CA PHE A 721 10.39 11.23 -6.68
C PHE A 721 10.61 11.02 -5.18
N ASP A 722 9.65 10.43 -4.46
CA ASP A 722 9.80 10.11 -3.04
C ASP A 722 10.89 9.06 -2.80
N SER A 723 11.26 8.30 -3.83
CA SER A 723 12.22 7.19 -3.77
C SER A 723 13.62 7.59 -4.22
N LEU A 724 13.76 8.72 -4.92
CA LEU A 724 15.04 9.17 -5.46
C LEU A 724 16.02 9.51 -4.34
N GLY A 725 17.26 9.04 -4.47
CA GLY A 725 18.34 9.31 -3.53
C GLY A 725 18.29 8.46 -2.25
N ASN A 726 17.27 7.63 -2.06
CA ASN A 726 17.19 6.74 -0.91
C ASN A 726 17.99 5.44 -1.15
N ASP A 727 18.86 5.09 -0.20
CA ASP A 727 19.51 3.79 -0.09
C ASP A 727 18.93 2.99 1.08
N ARG A 728 19.35 1.74 1.28
CA ARG A 728 18.85 0.93 2.41
C ARG A 728 19.08 1.59 3.77
N ARG A 729 20.20 2.30 3.94
CA ARG A 729 20.54 3.01 5.19
C ARG A 729 19.60 4.17 5.45
N SER A 730 19.20 4.89 4.41
CA SER A 730 18.24 5.99 4.50
C SER A 730 16.90 5.53 5.09
N TYR A 731 16.52 4.28 4.85
CA TYR A 731 15.33 3.64 5.40
C TYR A 731 15.52 3.03 6.79
N GLY A 732 16.75 2.94 7.31
CA GLY A 732 17.05 2.30 8.59
C GLY A 732 17.12 0.77 8.51
N PHE A 733 17.54 0.23 7.37
CA PHE A 733 18.03 -1.15 7.30
C PHE A 733 19.53 -1.15 7.62
N ASP A 734 19.93 -1.75 8.74
CA ASP A 734 21.35 -1.89 9.14
C ASP A 734 22.15 -2.69 8.09
N GLU A 735 23.45 -2.40 7.96
CA GLU A 735 24.46 -2.94 7.00
C GLU A 735 24.69 -4.48 7.03
N THR A 736 23.71 -5.26 7.46
CA THR A 736 23.68 -6.73 7.25
C THR A 736 23.24 -7.12 5.84
N LEU A 737 23.13 -6.15 4.92
CA LEU A 737 22.97 -6.36 3.48
C LEU A 737 24.16 -5.83 2.68
N ALA A 738 25.21 -5.36 3.36
CA ALA A 738 26.45 -4.96 2.71
C ALA A 738 27.15 -6.20 2.14
N THR A 739 27.39 -6.17 0.83
CA THR A 739 28.27 -7.11 0.14
C THR A 739 29.59 -7.22 0.89
N SER A 740 30.19 -8.40 0.84
CA SER A 740 31.46 -8.77 1.50
C SER A 740 32.67 -7.86 1.18
N GLU A 741 32.51 -6.83 0.36
CA GLU A 741 33.57 -5.91 -0.08
C GLU A 741 33.78 -4.71 0.86
N THR A 742 32.80 -4.28 1.65
CA THR A 742 32.95 -3.12 2.56
C THR A 742 33.59 -3.43 3.91
N ARG A 743 33.84 -4.70 4.25
CA ARG A 743 34.51 -5.07 5.51
C ARG A 743 36.04 -4.94 5.48
N ASN A 744 36.64 -4.52 4.35
CA ASN A 744 38.10 -4.40 4.20
C ASN A 744 38.59 -2.96 3.98
N PHE A 745 37.88 -1.96 4.49
CA PHE A 745 38.38 -0.57 4.55
C PHE A 745 38.37 -0.02 5.97
#